data_AF-A0A067BVY8-F1
#
_entry.id   AF-A0A067BVY8-F1
#
_cell.length_a   1.000
_cell.length_b   1.000
_cell.length_c   1.000
_cell.angle_alpha   90.00
_cell.angle_beta   90.00
_cell.angle_gamma   90.00
#
_symmetry.space_group_name_H-M   'P 1'
#
loop_
_entity.id
_entity.type
_entity.pdbx_description
1 polymer ?
#
loop_
_entity_poly.entity_id
_entity_poly.type
_entity_poly.pdbx_seq_one_letter_code
_entity_poly.pdbx_strand_id
1 'polypeptide(L)'
;MCLTALSVAANYQPPPLDDVIAADACGNATAGYLPSLQVGSFARSAYFDCFRRHDQVFAFVSAMLTRVPGLTTTNFTIGQTLQGRAMPAYTFSLSPSPPKKLVYIQALQHAREWVATTSTVYALARVLDDVLLKVYEWCIVPIVNVDGYVATWNGDRYHRKNMRPFNEPNASSLAFGVDLNRNFGPSTSFRAEADETTEVYPGTAPYSEPETLAIHTWLQAREPQSIVGALDVHTYGGWVLSPFGHQDDEPSPPFGNALATLANVTRRAMGPTYLNQRSVQLYPVYGGFGDYMYLLYGAPALIIEMDGHDFRAPSSVIRPRGDELYRGVITYRCLSPAADGDSKRCKREALSKLTDKFTLHRGRLHKLVVPVDTSKCNKENVPPKVATDQPLDVDAAPWAPKAKQHFRVVTTDDRNYYVAALYTLTNNLGLGHETVHMAIDLLDRFLHVQPITIQWLEVVSIACIWIACKFNETQAALESLRVKQILQQRHRRGNWSWHHVLVIECQILKRLGFRILHPTMLSRFQKLPAMADMTPTQLADAHYFIDLTLMDASFQSFAPSDVLEAVVFLTTEFQPRQNFDFEGLEPRLREPLTCFFMQHLHIQQALADGEKLHKSLHCKHGAGMSATWRLTTSTAPCACRICTMAPVA
;
A
#
# COMPACT_ATOMS: atom_id res chain seq x y z
N MET A 1 -52.24 11.53 -57.10
CA MET A 1 -51.35 12.39 -56.30
C MET A 1 -51.17 11.74 -54.93
N CYS A 2 -50.00 11.89 -54.30
CA CYS A 2 -49.54 11.26 -53.05
C CYS A 2 -48.80 9.91 -53.21
N LEU A 3 -47.65 9.99 -53.87
CA LEU A 3 -46.55 9.02 -53.81
C LEU A 3 -45.24 9.68 -53.31
N THR A 4 -45.32 10.75 -52.50
CA THR A 4 -44.17 11.64 -52.20
C THR A 4 -44.04 12.04 -50.72
N ALA A 5 -44.20 11.11 -49.79
CA ALA A 5 -43.95 11.39 -48.35
C ALA A 5 -43.08 10.33 -47.64
N LEU A 6 -42.37 9.48 -48.39
CA LEU A 6 -41.57 8.36 -47.85
C LEU A 6 -40.05 8.51 -48.06
N SER A 7 -39.51 9.73 -48.23
CA SER A 7 -38.09 9.92 -48.50
C SER A 7 -37.35 10.95 -47.63
N VAL A 8 -37.90 11.37 -46.48
CA VAL A 8 -37.24 12.40 -45.62
C VAL A 8 -36.86 11.90 -44.23
N ALA A 9 -37.24 10.68 -43.83
CA ALA A 9 -36.92 10.14 -42.50
C ALA A 9 -35.56 9.41 -42.39
N ALA A 10 -34.68 9.48 -43.40
CA ALA A 10 -33.39 8.78 -43.40
C ALA A 10 -32.17 9.67 -43.10
N ASN A 11 -32.33 10.99 -42.93
CA ASN A 11 -31.20 11.93 -42.78
C ASN A 11 -31.37 12.97 -41.66
N TYR A 12 -32.23 12.73 -40.66
CA TYR A 12 -32.28 13.60 -39.49
C TYR A 12 -31.14 13.25 -38.53
N GLN A 13 -29.99 13.91 -38.72
CA GLN A 13 -28.96 13.99 -37.69
C GLN A 13 -29.36 15.11 -36.72
N PRO A 14 -29.59 14.83 -35.42
CA PRO A 14 -29.76 15.92 -34.46
C PRO A 14 -28.51 16.81 -34.51
N PRO A 15 -28.64 18.14 -34.32
CA PRO A 15 -27.49 19.03 -34.32
C PRO A 15 -26.45 18.51 -33.31
N PRO A 16 -25.16 18.46 -33.67
CA PRO A 16 -24.14 17.96 -32.76
C PRO A 16 -24.20 18.79 -31.47
N LEU A 17 -24.29 18.10 -30.32
CA LEU A 17 -24.32 18.77 -29.02
C LEU A 17 -23.05 19.62 -28.86
N ASP A 18 -23.15 20.74 -28.14
CA ASP A 18 -22.08 21.75 -28.04
C ASP A 18 -20.69 21.18 -27.67
N ASP A 19 -20.63 20.08 -26.93
CA ASP A 19 -19.38 19.42 -26.55
C ASP A 19 -18.76 18.58 -27.68
N VAL A 20 -19.55 17.99 -28.57
CA VAL A 20 -19.06 17.30 -29.77
C VAL A 20 -18.48 18.31 -30.75
N ILE A 21 -19.18 19.43 -30.99
CA ILE A 21 -18.68 20.54 -31.83
C ILE A 21 -17.39 21.09 -31.26
N ALA A 22 -17.35 21.36 -29.94
CA ALA A 22 -16.15 21.86 -29.28
C ALA A 22 -14.99 20.86 -29.36
N ALA A 23 -15.25 19.56 -29.21
CA ALA A 23 -14.23 18.53 -29.31
C ALA A 23 -13.67 18.39 -30.74
N ASP A 24 -14.52 18.44 -31.78
CA ASP A 24 -14.08 18.44 -33.17
C ASP A 24 -13.28 19.70 -33.53
N ALA A 25 -13.74 20.88 -33.09
CA ALA A 25 -13.02 22.15 -33.30
C ALA A 25 -11.64 22.13 -32.61
N CYS A 26 -11.58 21.64 -31.36
CA CYS A 26 -10.34 21.43 -30.64
C CYS A 26 -9.43 20.43 -31.38
N GLY A 27 -10.00 19.34 -31.88
CA GLY A 27 -9.29 18.31 -32.64
C GLY A 27 -8.60 18.87 -33.88
N ASN A 28 -9.28 19.75 -34.62
CA ASN A 28 -8.72 20.47 -35.76
C ASN A 28 -7.63 21.46 -35.35
N ALA A 29 -7.84 22.23 -34.28
CA ALA A 29 -6.87 23.21 -33.78
C ALA A 29 -5.57 22.57 -33.27
N THR A 30 -5.66 21.33 -32.78
CA THR A 30 -4.52 20.57 -32.25
C THR A 30 -3.99 19.52 -33.24
N ALA A 31 -4.32 19.65 -34.53
CA ALA A 31 -3.79 18.79 -35.58
C ALA A 31 -2.25 18.76 -35.56
N GLY A 32 -1.65 17.65 -36.00
CA GLY A 32 -0.20 17.47 -35.98
C GLY A 32 0.37 16.94 -34.65
N TYR A 33 -0.49 16.61 -33.68
CA TYR A 33 -0.07 15.99 -32.41
C TYR A 33 0.67 14.65 -32.58
N LEU A 34 0.45 13.93 -33.69
CA LEU A 34 1.10 12.64 -33.97
C LEU A 34 2.58 12.81 -34.35
N PRO A 35 2.95 13.61 -35.37
CA PRO A 35 4.36 13.90 -35.66
C PRO A 35 5.16 14.45 -34.48
N SER A 36 4.52 15.23 -33.59
CA SER A 36 5.20 15.89 -32.47
C SER A 36 5.47 14.99 -31.25
N LEU A 37 5.10 13.71 -31.29
CA LEU A 37 5.30 12.81 -30.14
C LEU A 37 6.78 12.54 -29.88
N GLN A 38 7.19 12.72 -28.63
CA GLN A 38 8.56 12.55 -28.14
C GLN A 38 8.53 11.74 -26.83
N VAL A 39 9.43 10.75 -26.72
CA VAL A 39 9.57 9.91 -25.52
C VAL A 39 9.89 10.78 -24.31
N GLY A 40 9.24 10.52 -23.16
CA GLY A 40 9.40 11.31 -21.95
C GLY A 40 8.53 12.57 -21.92
N SER A 41 7.66 12.76 -22.91
CA SER A 41 6.72 13.88 -22.97
C SER A 41 5.39 13.54 -23.67
N PHE A 42 5.04 12.27 -23.81
CA PHE A 42 3.77 11.86 -24.41
C PHE A 42 2.58 12.50 -23.72
N ALA A 43 2.60 12.55 -22.38
CA ALA A 43 1.53 13.17 -21.59
C ALA A 43 1.39 14.67 -21.86
N ARG A 44 2.43 15.36 -22.36
CA ARG A 44 2.38 16.78 -22.73
C ARG A 44 1.84 17.03 -24.14
N SER A 45 1.57 15.99 -24.91
CA SER A 45 1.02 16.11 -26.26
C SER A 45 -0.30 16.90 -26.28
N ALA A 46 -0.49 17.71 -27.32
CA ALA A 46 -1.75 18.40 -27.60
C ALA A 46 -2.92 17.43 -27.87
N TYR A 47 -2.62 16.13 -28.06
CA TYR A 47 -3.63 15.07 -28.06
C TYR A 47 -4.58 15.18 -26.86
N PHE A 48 -4.01 15.41 -25.66
CA PHE A 48 -4.72 15.45 -24.39
C PHE A 48 -5.42 16.78 -24.06
N ASP A 49 -5.46 17.72 -25.01
CA ASP A 49 -6.23 18.97 -24.86
C ASP A 49 -7.69 18.82 -25.32
N CYS A 50 -8.01 17.70 -25.99
CA CYS A 50 -9.32 17.44 -26.60
C CYS A 50 -9.81 16.02 -26.33
N PHE A 51 -11.13 15.83 -26.29
CA PHE A 51 -11.71 14.51 -26.53
C PHE A 51 -11.52 14.11 -27.99
N ARG A 52 -11.42 12.81 -28.27
CA ARG A 52 -10.91 12.28 -29.55
C ARG A 52 -11.81 11.18 -30.11
N ARG A 53 -12.03 11.19 -31.43
CA ARG A 53 -12.74 10.11 -32.12
C ARG A 53 -11.96 8.80 -32.02
N HIS A 54 -12.64 7.66 -32.18
CA HIS A 54 -12.05 6.32 -31.98
C HIS A 54 -10.78 6.09 -32.82
N ASP A 55 -10.78 6.49 -34.08
CA ASP A 55 -9.66 6.41 -35.01
C ASP A 55 -8.44 7.20 -34.51
N GLN A 56 -8.67 8.40 -33.97
CA GLN A 56 -7.62 9.23 -33.36
C GLN A 56 -7.05 8.60 -32.09
N VAL A 57 -7.91 7.99 -31.25
CA VAL A 57 -7.49 7.26 -30.04
C VAL A 57 -6.57 6.09 -30.44
N PHE A 58 -6.99 5.28 -31.40
CA PHE A 58 -6.23 4.12 -31.86
C PHE A 58 -4.91 4.51 -32.52
N ALA A 59 -4.94 5.55 -33.37
CA ALA A 59 -3.73 6.09 -34.01
C ALA A 59 -2.73 6.60 -32.96
N PHE A 60 -3.21 7.32 -31.94
CA PHE A 60 -2.35 7.84 -30.87
C PHE A 60 -1.71 6.72 -30.04
N VAL A 61 -2.51 5.75 -29.55
CA VAL A 61 -1.99 4.64 -28.74
C VAL A 61 -0.95 3.84 -29.53
N SER A 62 -1.25 3.52 -30.80
CA SER A 62 -0.30 2.83 -31.67
C SER A 62 0.99 3.63 -31.84
N ALA A 63 0.89 4.91 -32.18
CA ALA A 63 2.04 5.77 -32.45
C ALA A 63 2.90 6.08 -31.21
N MET A 64 2.28 6.07 -30.03
CA MET A 64 2.95 6.24 -28.75
C MET A 64 3.78 5.01 -28.39
N LEU A 65 3.19 3.81 -28.49
CA LEU A 65 3.89 2.56 -28.17
C LEU A 65 5.05 2.28 -29.13
N THR A 66 4.88 2.52 -30.43
CA THR A 66 5.95 2.30 -31.43
C THR A 66 7.14 3.24 -31.27
N ARG A 67 6.99 4.37 -30.56
CA ARG A 67 8.06 5.34 -30.35
C ARG A 67 8.99 5.01 -29.20
N VAL A 68 8.63 4.08 -28.31
CA VAL A 68 9.41 3.78 -27.11
C VAL A 68 10.52 2.77 -27.45
N PRO A 69 11.81 3.16 -27.38
CA PRO A 69 12.91 2.24 -27.64
C PRO A 69 12.95 1.11 -26.61
N GLY A 70 13.22 -0.11 -27.05
CA GLY A 70 13.32 -1.28 -26.17
C GLY A 70 11.97 -1.84 -25.67
N LEU A 71 10.85 -1.33 -26.20
CA LEU A 71 9.51 -1.85 -25.94
C LEU A 71 9.09 -2.86 -27.01
N THR A 72 8.87 -4.11 -26.61
CA THR A 72 8.20 -5.10 -27.45
C THR A 72 6.72 -4.79 -27.44
N THR A 73 6.15 -4.43 -28.59
CA THR A 73 4.73 -4.07 -28.74
C THR A 73 4.07 -4.97 -29.78
N THR A 74 2.85 -5.42 -29.50
CA THR A 74 1.97 -6.06 -30.50
C THR A 74 0.64 -5.32 -30.51
N ASN A 75 0.27 -4.83 -31.71
CA ASN A 75 -1.05 -4.27 -31.98
C ASN A 75 -1.85 -5.32 -32.75
N PHE A 76 -3.04 -5.66 -32.26
CA PHE A 76 -3.90 -6.66 -32.88
C PHE A 76 -5.38 -6.29 -32.68
N THR A 77 -6.25 -6.92 -33.45
CA THR A 77 -7.70 -6.80 -33.26
C THR A 77 -8.16 -7.90 -32.32
N ILE A 78 -8.66 -7.55 -31.12
CA ILE A 78 -9.15 -8.54 -30.16
C ILE A 78 -10.48 -9.15 -30.60
N GLY A 79 -11.27 -8.37 -31.34
CA GLY A 79 -12.56 -8.77 -31.90
C GLY A 79 -13.14 -7.72 -32.83
N GLN A 80 -14.34 -7.98 -33.33
CA GLN A 80 -15.12 -7.03 -34.10
C GLN A 80 -16.44 -6.75 -33.39
N THR A 81 -16.92 -5.52 -33.51
CA THR A 81 -18.23 -5.12 -33.00
C THR A 81 -19.37 -5.63 -33.89
N LEU A 82 -20.61 -5.43 -33.45
CA LEU A 82 -21.80 -5.79 -34.23
C LEU A 82 -21.85 -5.16 -35.64
N GLN A 83 -21.32 -3.95 -35.81
CA GLN A 83 -21.24 -3.26 -37.09
C GLN A 83 -19.93 -3.55 -37.86
N GLY A 84 -19.16 -4.55 -37.42
CA GLY A 84 -17.93 -5.00 -38.08
C GLY A 84 -16.72 -4.08 -37.87
N ARG A 85 -16.75 -3.16 -36.90
CA ARG A 85 -15.58 -2.34 -36.58
C ARG A 85 -14.59 -3.14 -35.76
N ALA A 86 -13.30 -3.01 -36.07
CA ALA A 86 -12.25 -3.62 -35.29
C ALA A 86 -12.25 -3.04 -33.86
N MET A 87 -11.96 -3.90 -32.88
CA MET A 87 -11.61 -3.54 -31.52
C MET A 87 -10.09 -3.71 -31.34
N PRO A 88 -9.29 -2.64 -31.48
CA PRO A 88 -7.85 -2.74 -31.32
C PRO A 88 -7.46 -2.98 -29.85
N ALA A 89 -6.51 -3.88 -29.66
CA ALA A 89 -5.87 -4.15 -28.39
C ALA A 89 -4.35 -4.09 -28.55
N TYR A 90 -3.69 -3.65 -27.49
CA TYR A 90 -2.26 -3.37 -27.52
C TYR A 90 -1.58 -4.11 -26.38
N THR A 91 -0.72 -5.08 -26.69
CA THR A 91 0.18 -5.66 -25.70
C THR A 91 1.56 -5.04 -25.78
N PHE A 92 2.17 -4.77 -24.62
CA PHE A 92 3.51 -4.20 -24.57
C PHE A 92 4.28 -4.60 -23.30
N SER A 93 5.59 -4.72 -23.44
CA SER A 93 6.52 -5.06 -22.35
C SER A 93 7.95 -4.65 -22.68
N LEU A 94 8.81 -4.46 -21.67
CA LEU A 94 10.23 -4.18 -21.91
C LEU A 94 10.94 -5.43 -22.43
N SER A 95 11.90 -5.24 -23.34
CA SER A 95 12.78 -6.30 -23.84
C SER A 95 14.01 -6.48 -22.92
N PRO A 96 14.43 -7.72 -22.59
CA PRO A 96 13.80 -8.99 -22.96
C PRO A 96 12.48 -9.20 -22.22
N SER A 97 11.49 -9.79 -22.92
CA SER A 97 10.13 -9.95 -22.40
C SER A 97 10.13 -10.60 -21.01
N PRO A 98 9.46 -10.01 -20.01
CA PRO A 98 9.31 -10.62 -18.71
C PRO A 98 8.49 -11.93 -18.81
N PRO A 99 8.54 -12.81 -17.80
CA PRO A 99 7.66 -13.98 -17.74
C PRO A 99 6.17 -13.58 -17.88
N LYS A 100 5.36 -14.50 -18.42
CA LYS A 100 3.93 -14.39 -18.79
C LYS A 100 3.00 -13.89 -17.66
N LYS A 101 3.15 -12.64 -17.19
CA LYS A 101 2.30 -12.01 -16.18
C LYS A 101 1.66 -10.77 -16.77
N LEU A 102 0.35 -10.84 -17.01
CA LEU A 102 -0.46 -9.85 -17.68
C LEU A 102 -1.20 -8.95 -16.70
N VAL A 103 -1.07 -7.63 -16.87
CA VAL A 103 -2.03 -6.65 -16.37
C VAL A 103 -2.93 -6.23 -17.53
N TYR A 104 -4.22 -6.50 -17.43
CA TYR A 104 -5.22 -6.12 -18.42
C TYR A 104 -5.93 -4.83 -18.00
N ILE A 105 -6.09 -3.87 -18.91
CA ILE A 105 -6.83 -2.63 -18.65
C ILE A 105 -7.79 -2.40 -19.80
N GLN A 106 -9.03 -2.09 -19.48
CA GLN A 106 -10.01 -1.66 -20.46
C GLN A 106 -10.72 -0.38 -20.04
N ALA A 107 -11.25 0.32 -21.02
CA ALA A 107 -12.10 1.48 -20.81
C ALA A 107 -13.21 1.53 -21.86
N LEU A 108 -14.20 2.39 -21.60
CA LEU A 108 -15.23 2.74 -22.59
C LEU A 108 -16.07 1.53 -23.02
N GLN A 109 -16.40 0.63 -22.08
CA GLN A 109 -17.45 -0.36 -22.32
C GLN A 109 -18.85 0.26 -22.29
N HIS A 110 -19.03 1.36 -21.54
CA HIS A 110 -20.16 2.26 -21.71
C HIS A 110 -19.77 3.46 -22.59
N ALA A 111 -20.46 3.63 -23.72
CA ALA A 111 -20.06 4.55 -24.78
C ALA A 111 -19.97 6.03 -24.37
N ARG A 112 -20.85 6.51 -23.49
CA ARG A 112 -20.92 7.92 -23.06
C ARG A 112 -19.76 8.38 -22.16
N GLU A 113 -18.96 7.46 -21.63
CA GLU A 113 -17.97 7.72 -20.57
C GLU A 113 -16.62 8.19 -21.12
N TRP A 114 -16.63 9.29 -21.88
CA TRP A 114 -15.45 9.78 -22.61
C TRP A 114 -14.22 10.03 -21.73
N VAL A 115 -14.41 10.47 -20.48
CA VAL A 115 -13.32 10.70 -19.52
C VAL A 115 -12.57 9.41 -19.18
N ALA A 116 -13.23 8.25 -19.21
CA ALA A 116 -12.62 6.96 -18.90
C ALA A 116 -11.53 6.60 -19.92
N THR A 117 -11.82 6.72 -21.23
CA THR A 117 -10.84 6.42 -22.28
C THR A 117 -9.71 7.43 -22.30
N THR A 118 -10.00 8.73 -22.16
CA THR A 118 -8.95 9.75 -22.18
C THR A 118 -8.02 9.62 -20.97
N SER A 119 -8.58 9.33 -19.79
CA SER A 119 -7.79 9.10 -18.58
C SER A 119 -6.92 7.85 -18.73
N THR A 120 -7.46 6.77 -19.30
CA THR A 120 -6.72 5.51 -19.53
C THR A 120 -5.54 5.70 -20.49
N VAL A 121 -5.76 6.41 -21.60
CA VAL A 121 -4.69 6.70 -22.57
C VAL A 121 -3.67 7.68 -21.98
N TYR A 122 -4.09 8.66 -21.17
CA TYR A 122 -3.18 9.57 -20.48
C TYR A 122 -2.32 8.84 -19.43
N ALA A 123 -2.94 7.98 -18.62
CA ALA A 123 -2.23 7.17 -17.64
C ALA A 123 -1.18 6.28 -18.32
N LEU A 124 -1.51 5.68 -19.47
CA LEU A 124 -0.55 4.97 -20.31
C LEU A 124 0.61 5.88 -20.76
N ALA A 125 0.30 7.08 -21.27
CA ALA A 125 1.33 8.04 -21.68
C ALA A 125 2.31 8.37 -20.53
N ARG A 126 1.79 8.63 -19.33
CA ARG A 126 2.61 8.88 -18.13
C ARG A 126 3.43 7.66 -17.71
N VAL A 127 2.86 6.45 -17.77
CA VAL A 127 3.59 5.20 -17.49
C VAL A 127 4.80 5.02 -18.43
N LEU A 128 4.60 5.33 -19.71
CA LEU A 128 5.64 5.24 -20.73
C LEU A 128 6.70 6.34 -20.57
N ASP A 129 6.28 7.57 -20.25
CA ASP A 129 7.19 8.69 -19.97
C ASP A 129 8.10 8.40 -18.76
N ASP A 130 7.57 7.75 -17.72
CA ASP A 130 8.30 7.47 -16.47
C ASP A 130 9.05 6.10 -16.51
N VAL A 131 8.98 5.35 -17.63
CA VAL A 131 9.67 4.06 -17.89
C VAL A 131 9.38 2.98 -16.82
N LEU A 132 8.17 2.97 -16.25
CA LEU A 132 7.82 2.11 -15.12
C LEU A 132 7.39 0.70 -15.50
N LEU A 133 7.94 0.07 -16.55
CA LEU A 133 7.38 -1.16 -17.15
C LEU A 133 8.00 -2.51 -16.73
N LYS A 134 9.06 -2.53 -15.92
CA LYS A 134 10.02 -3.65 -15.72
C LYS A 134 9.55 -5.06 -15.29
N VAL A 135 8.26 -5.34 -15.14
CA VAL A 135 7.81 -6.59 -14.47
C VAL A 135 6.64 -7.30 -15.16
N TYR A 136 5.86 -6.62 -16.00
CA TYR A 136 4.61 -7.15 -16.52
C TYR A 136 4.52 -6.97 -18.03
N GLU A 137 3.81 -7.89 -18.67
CA GLU A 137 3.13 -7.62 -19.93
C GLU A 137 1.87 -6.82 -19.60
N TRP A 138 1.62 -5.77 -20.37
CA TRP A 138 0.40 -4.98 -20.27
C TRP A 138 -0.45 -5.27 -21.49
N CYS A 139 -1.77 -5.38 -21.33
CA CYS A 139 -2.73 -5.33 -22.43
C CYS A 139 -3.71 -4.21 -22.16
N ILE A 140 -3.91 -3.35 -23.16
CA ILE A 140 -4.86 -2.25 -23.08
C ILE A 140 -5.85 -2.35 -24.23
N VAL A 141 -7.14 -2.28 -23.88
CA VAL A 141 -8.26 -2.10 -24.81
C VAL A 141 -8.86 -0.72 -24.55
N PRO A 142 -8.46 0.33 -25.29
CA PRO A 142 -8.81 1.71 -24.94
C PRO A 142 -10.28 2.03 -25.18
N ILE A 143 -10.94 1.28 -26.08
CA ILE A 143 -12.36 1.41 -26.39
C ILE A 143 -12.94 0.01 -26.60
N VAL A 144 -13.71 -0.47 -25.63
CA VAL A 144 -14.43 -1.76 -25.75
C VAL A 144 -15.65 -1.60 -26.66
N ASN A 145 -16.47 -0.57 -26.44
CA ASN A 145 -17.71 -0.34 -27.18
C ASN A 145 -17.51 0.66 -28.33
N VAL A 146 -16.87 0.21 -29.41
CA VAL A 146 -16.51 1.10 -30.54
C VAL A 146 -17.75 1.63 -31.25
N ASP A 147 -18.76 0.79 -31.50
CA ASP A 147 -19.98 1.21 -32.19
C ASP A 147 -20.78 2.22 -31.38
N GLY A 148 -20.97 1.95 -30.09
CA GLY A 148 -21.64 2.88 -29.19
C GLY A 148 -20.85 4.18 -29.08
N TYR A 149 -19.53 4.13 -28.97
CA TYR A 149 -18.72 5.35 -28.93
C TYR A 149 -18.91 6.17 -30.20
N VAL A 150 -18.90 5.56 -31.39
CA VAL A 150 -19.22 6.26 -32.65
C VAL A 150 -20.61 6.92 -32.61
N ALA A 151 -21.62 6.25 -32.04
CA ALA A 151 -22.96 6.84 -31.88
C ALA A 151 -22.93 8.10 -31.00
N THR A 152 -22.11 8.14 -29.94
CA THR A 152 -21.97 9.32 -29.07
C THR A 152 -21.38 10.54 -29.75
N TRP A 153 -20.62 10.37 -30.83
CA TRP A 153 -20.10 11.45 -31.67
C TRP A 153 -21.08 11.89 -32.77
N ASN A 154 -22.15 11.13 -32.99
CA ASN A 154 -23.07 11.29 -34.12
C ASN A 154 -24.52 11.53 -33.65
N GLY A 155 -24.69 12.20 -32.51
CA GLY A 155 -25.99 12.67 -32.04
C GLY A 155 -26.54 12.01 -30.77
N ASP A 156 -26.05 10.82 -30.39
CA ASP A 156 -26.52 10.10 -29.19
C ASP A 156 -25.49 10.16 -28.05
N ARG A 157 -25.20 11.38 -27.59
CA ARG A 157 -24.08 11.65 -26.66
C ARG A 157 -24.15 10.88 -25.33
N TYR A 158 -25.35 10.53 -24.88
CA TYR A 158 -25.60 9.78 -23.64
C TYR A 158 -25.82 8.28 -23.88
N HIS A 159 -25.58 7.78 -25.10
CA HIS A 159 -25.64 6.36 -25.41
C HIS A 159 -24.68 5.57 -24.53
N ARG A 160 -25.18 4.53 -23.87
CA ARG A 160 -24.42 3.69 -22.93
C ARG A 160 -24.06 2.35 -23.53
N LYS A 161 -25.07 1.64 -24.03
CA LYS A 161 -25.04 0.22 -24.43
C LYS A 161 -24.28 0.02 -25.75
N ASN A 162 -24.09 -1.22 -26.20
CA ASN A 162 -23.62 -1.46 -27.57
C ASN A 162 -24.72 -1.09 -28.60
N MET A 163 -24.54 -1.41 -29.88
CA MET A 163 -25.49 -1.05 -30.94
C MET A 163 -26.33 -2.25 -31.44
N ARG A 164 -26.62 -3.23 -30.56
CA ARG A 164 -27.53 -4.34 -30.93
C ARG A 164 -28.90 -3.80 -31.32
N PRO A 165 -29.41 -4.12 -32.52
CA PRO A 165 -30.74 -3.71 -32.92
C PRO A 165 -31.79 -4.41 -32.04
N PHE A 166 -32.83 -3.67 -31.73
CA PHE A 166 -33.99 -4.17 -30.98
C PHE A 166 -35.06 -4.63 -31.98
N ASN A 167 -35.70 -5.76 -31.70
CA ASN A 167 -36.64 -6.41 -32.61
C ASN A 167 -38.07 -5.79 -32.61
N GLU A 168 -38.21 -4.47 -32.38
CA GLU A 168 -39.51 -3.79 -32.44
C GLU A 168 -39.51 -2.56 -33.37
N PRO A 169 -40.52 -2.39 -34.24
CA PRO A 169 -40.53 -1.38 -35.30
C PRO A 169 -40.52 0.10 -34.86
N ASN A 170 -40.64 0.43 -33.57
CA ASN A 170 -40.83 1.81 -33.09
C ASN A 170 -40.03 2.16 -31.82
N ALA A 171 -38.99 1.41 -31.50
CA ALA A 171 -38.23 1.66 -30.26
C ALA A 171 -37.34 2.91 -30.38
N SER A 172 -37.33 3.73 -29.33
CA SER A 172 -36.45 4.90 -29.22
C SER A 172 -34.97 4.50 -29.22
N SER A 173 -34.04 5.41 -29.59
CA SER A 173 -32.60 5.12 -29.59
C SER A 173 -32.07 4.61 -28.23
N LEU A 174 -32.67 5.08 -27.14
CA LEU A 174 -32.41 4.64 -25.76
C LEU A 174 -32.70 3.15 -25.50
N ALA A 175 -33.50 2.49 -26.35
CA ALA A 175 -33.85 1.08 -26.19
C ALA A 175 -32.87 0.13 -26.89
N PHE A 176 -32.00 0.61 -27.79
CA PHE A 176 -31.07 -0.25 -28.51
C PHE A 176 -29.88 -0.69 -27.67
N GLY A 177 -29.44 -1.92 -27.87
CA GLY A 177 -28.20 -2.44 -27.31
C GLY A 177 -28.34 -3.22 -26.02
N VAL A 178 -27.24 -3.88 -25.70
CA VAL A 178 -26.96 -4.60 -24.46
C VAL A 178 -25.94 -3.82 -23.64
N ASP A 179 -26.14 -3.75 -22.33
CA ASP A 179 -25.15 -3.24 -21.39
C ASP A 179 -24.00 -4.26 -21.30
N LEU A 180 -22.86 -3.92 -21.90
CA LEU A 180 -21.68 -4.79 -21.91
C LEU A 180 -21.19 -5.11 -20.50
N ASN A 181 -21.38 -4.21 -19.52
CA ASN A 181 -21.01 -4.46 -18.12
C ASN A 181 -22.09 -5.21 -17.33
N ARG A 182 -23.00 -5.88 -18.05
CA ARG A 182 -23.95 -6.86 -17.53
C ARG A 182 -23.89 -8.18 -18.31
N ASN A 183 -23.05 -8.24 -19.34
CA ASN A 183 -22.99 -9.35 -20.29
C ASN A 183 -21.82 -10.31 -20.05
N PHE A 184 -20.99 -10.10 -19.03
CA PHE A 184 -19.94 -11.05 -18.68
C PHE A 184 -20.49 -12.21 -17.83
N GLY A 185 -19.83 -13.37 -17.89
CA GLY A 185 -20.11 -14.52 -17.04
C GLY A 185 -19.23 -14.56 -15.78
N PRO A 186 -19.10 -15.73 -15.13
CA PRO A 186 -19.82 -16.98 -15.39
C PRO A 186 -21.34 -16.86 -15.21
N SER A 187 -22.09 -17.87 -15.63
CA SER A 187 -23.56 -17.89 -15.50
C SER A 187 -24.05 -17.71 -14.05
N THR A 188 -23.23 -18.09 -13.06
CA THR A 188 -23.54 -17.90 -11.63
C THR A 188 -23.56 -16.44 -11.19
N SER A 189 -22.85 -15.55 -11.90
CA SER A 189 -22.88 -14.10 -11.65
C SER A 189 -23.72 -13.34 -12.68
N PHE A 190 -24.39 -14.04 -13.59
CA PHE A 190 -25.28 -13.46 -14.60
C PHE A 190 -26.73 -13.52 -14.15
N ARG A 191 -27.51 -12.50 -14.48
CA ARG A 191 -28.94 -12.45 -14.23
C ARG A 191 -29.62 -12.01 -15.51
N ALA A 192 -30.53 -12.84 -16.02
CA ALA A 192 -31.37 -12.46 -17.15
C ALA A 192 -32.35 -11.34 -16.74
N GLU A 193 -32.65 -10.46 -17.68
CA GLU A 193 -33.68 -9.42 -17.56
C GLU A 193 -34.64 -9.58 -18.74
N ALA A 194 -35.95 -9.50 -18.47
CA ALA A 194 -36.97 -9.68 -19.50
C ALA A 194 -37.20 -8.39 -20.30
N ASP A 195 -37.00 -7.23 -19.67
CA ASP A 195 -37.16 -5.94 -20.33
C ASP A 195 -35.86 -5.51 -21.03
N GLU A 196 -35.82 -5.70 -22.35
CA GLU A 196 -34.68 -5.33 -23.19
C GLU A 196 -34.50 -3.83 -23.38
N THR A 197 -35.51 -3.03 -23.01
CA THR A 197 -35.47 -1.56 -23.15
C THR A 197 -34.67 -0.88 -22.04
N THR A 198 -34.32 -1.61 -20.97
CA THR A 198 -33.57 -1.05 -19.84
C THR A 198 -32.13 -0.68 -20.21
N GLU A 199 -31.58 0.34 -19.54
CA GLU A 199 -30.17 0.75 -19.65
C GLU A 199 -29.18 -0.29 -19.11
N VAL A 200 -29.69 -1.29 -18.38
CA VAL A 200 -28.93 -2.38 -17.76
C VAL A 200 -29.27 -3.74 -18.36
N TYR A 201 -29.90 -3.77 -19.54
CA TYR A 201 -30.27 -5.02 -20.20
C TYR A 201 -29.00 -5.87 -20.45
N PRO A 202 -28.91 -7.09 -19.89
CA PRO A 202 -27.70 -7.91 -19.87
C PRO A 202 -27.49 -8.72 -21.14
N GLY A 203 -28.44 -8.71 -22.08
CA GLY A 203 -28.46 -9.61 -23.23
C GLY A 203 -29.05 -10.98 -22.88
N THR A 204 -29.08 -11.87 -23.87
CA THR A 204 -29.81 -13.15 -23.76
C THR A 204 -29.04 -14.21 -22.96
N ALA A 205 -27.72 -14.08 -22.83
CA ALA A 205 -26.84 -14.99 -22.13
C ALA A 205 -25.48 -14.32 -21.85
N PRO A 206 -24.64 -14.85 -20.94
CA PRO A 206 -23.26 -14.41 -20.82
C PRO A 206 -22.53 -14.49 -22.17
N TYR A 207 -21.81 -13.42 -22.51
CA TYR A 207 -21.06 -13.25 -23.74
C TYR A 207 -21.91 -13.34 -25.02
N SER A 208 -23.20 -12.96 -24.94
CA SER A 208 -24.05 -12.88 -26.13
C SER A 208 -23.60 -11.81 -27.13
N GLU A 209 -22.86 -10.80 -26.66
CA GLU A 209 -22.38 -9.70 -27.48
C GLU A 209 -21.00 -9.97 -28.04
N PRO A 210 -20.73 -9.64 -29.31
CA PRO A 210 -19.44 -9.93 -29.93
C PRO A 210 -18.29 -9.18 -29.23
N GLU A 211 -18.55 -8.01 -28.64
CA GLU A 211 -17.54 -7.25 -27.90
C GLU A 211 -17.06 -7.99 -26.64
N THR A 212 -17.97 -8.51 -25.82
CA THR A 212 -17.62 -9.24 -24.59
C THR A 212 -17.13 -10.65 -24.91
N LEU A 213 -17.70 -11.30 -25.93
CA LEU A 213 -17.27 -12.61 -26.42
C LEU A 213 -15.82 -12.56 -26.92
N ALA A 214 -15.42 -11.52 -27.65
CA ALA A 214 -14.05 -11.36 -28.12
C ALA A 214 -13.04 -11.24 -26.97
N ILE A 215 -13.35 -10.39 -25.98
CA ILE A 215 -12.53 -10.23 -24.77
C ILE A 215 -12.44 -11.55 -24.01
N HIS A 216 -13.58 -12.24 -23.85
CA HIS A 216 -13.63 -13.56 -23.22
C HIS A 216 -12.75 -14.58 -23.94
N THR A 217 -12.93 -14.71 -25.25
CA THR A 217 -12.16 -15.64 -26.10
C THR A 217 -10.66 -15.39 -25.99
N TRP A 218 -10.23 -14.12 -26.05
CA TRP A 218 -8.82 -13.77 -25.96
C TRP A 218 -8.21 -14.03 -24.57
N LEU A 219 -8.93 -13.70 -23.49
CA LEU A 219 -8.48 -13.96 -22.13
C LEU A 219 -8.48 -15.46 -21.81
N GLN A 220 -9.45 -16.23 -22.33
CA GLN A 220 -9.53 -17.68 -22.16
C GLN A 220 -8.39 -18.42 -22.88
N ALA A 221 -7.89 -17.88 -23.98
CA ALA A 221 -6.72 -18.42 -24.69
C ALA A 221 -5.40 -18.25 -23.90
N ARG A 222 -5.41 -17.50 -22.79
CA ARG A 222 -4.26 -17.35 -21.89
C ARG A 222 -4.36 -18.32 -20.72
N GLU A 223 -3.20 -18.72 -20.20
CA GLU A 223 -3.12 -19.45 -18.93
C GLU A 223 -3.80 -18.63 -17.83
N PRO A 224 -4.82 -19.13 -17.11
CA PRO A 224 -5.59 -18.29 -16.19
C PRO A 224 -4.74 -17.58 -15.13
N GLN A 225 -3.72 -18.29 -14.61
CA GLN A 225 -2.77 -17.76 -13.62
C GLN A 225 -1.77 -16.74 -14.19
N SER A 226 -1.71 -16.58 -15.51
CA SER A 226 -0.91 -15.54 -16.16
C SER A 226 -1.55 -14.16 -16.02
N ILE A 227 -2.85 -14.06 -15.74
CA ILE A 227 -3.54 -12.79 -15.59
C ILE A 227 -3.43 -12.36 -14.13
N VAL A 228 -2.60 -11.36 -13.88
CA VAL A 228 -2.17 -10.98 -12.54
C VAL A 228 -2.85 -9.71 -12.02
N GLY A 229 -3.65 -9.07 -12.86
CA GLY A 229 -4.44 -7.89 -12.53
C GLY A 229 -5.32 -7.44 -13.68
N ALA A 230 -6.45 -6.82 -13.33
CA ALA A 230 -7.41 -6.24 -14.26
C ALA A 230 -7.92 -4.89 -13.75
N LEU A 231 -7.98 -3.88 -14.61
CA LEU A 231 -8.63 -2.61 -14.34
C LEU A 231 -9.70 -2.33 -15.39
N ASP A 232 -10.85 -1.89 -14.93
CA ASP A 232 -11.98 -1.52 -15.76
C ASP A 232 -12.38 -0.09 -15.44
N VAL A 233 -12.13 0.82 -16.37
CA VAL A 233 -12.23 2.26 -16.13
C VAL A 233 -13.55 2.77 -16.71
N HIS A 234 -14.33 3.38 -15.84
CA HIS A 234 -15.63 4.00 -16.04
C HIS A 234 -15.64 5.46 -15.61
N THR A 235 -16.74 6.15 -15.84
CA THR A 235 -17.02 7.49 -15.32
C THR A 235 -18.52 7.59 -15.11
N TYR A 236 -19.06 8.13 -14.02
CA TYR A 236 -18.44 8.95 -12.99
C TYR A 236 -18.79 8.48 -11.58
N GLY A 237 -18.06 9.03 -10.60
CA GLY A 237 -18.51 9.02 -9.20
C GLY A 237 -17.39 9.10 -8.17
N GLY A 238 -16.13 9.01 -8.58
CA GLY A 238 -15.00 9.03 -7.66
C GLY A 238 -14.93 7.76 -6.83
N TRP A 239 -15.01 6.59 -7.47
CA TRP A 239 -14.99 5.31 -6.78
C TRP A 239 -13.87 4.40 -7.28
N VAL A 240 -13.30 3.65 -6.34
CA VAL A 240 -12.49 2.46 -6.62
C VAL A 240 -13.25 1.28 -6.03
N LEU A 241 -13.94 0.55 -6.89
CA LEU A 241 -14.78 -0.57 -6.51
C LEU A 241 -14.03 -1.89 -6.64
N SER A 242 -14.33 -2.80 -5.74
CA SER A 242 -13.88 -4.20 -5.81
C SER A 242 -15.07 -5.15 -5.97
N PRO A 243 -14.83 -6.35 -6.53
CA PRO A 243 -15.76 -7.47 -6.40
C PRO A 243 -16.18 -7.75 -4.94
N PHE A 244 -17.34 -8.34 -4.70
CA PHE A 244 -18.35 -8.70 -5.70
C PHE A 244 -19.37 -7.57 -5.96
N GLY A 245 -19.93 -7.56 -7.16
CA GLY A 245 -21.13 -6.80 -7.53
C GLY A 245 -22.42 -7.60 -7.38
N HIS A 246 -22.38 -8.91 -7.67
CA HIS A 246 -23.59 -9.74 -7.74
C HIS A 246 -24.08 -10.28 -6.39
N GLN A 247 -23.27 -10.17 -5.33
CA GLN A 247 -23.54 -10.76 -4.01
C GLN A 247 -22.82 -10.02 -2.89
N ASP A 248 -23.34 -10.15 -1.67
CA ASP A 248 -22.82 -9.53 -0.45
C ASP A 248 -21.65 -10.27 0.20
N ASP A 249 -21.32 -11.48 -0.27
CA ASP A 249 -20.20 -12.25 0.27
C ASP A 249 -18.86 -11.60 -0.04
N GLU A 250 -17.91 -11.74 0.89
CA GLU A 250 -16.54 -11.28 0.66
C GLU A 250 -15.81 -12.23 -0.31
N PRO A 251 -14.94 -11.71 -1.20
CA PRO A 251 -14.11 -12.57 -2.02
C PRO A 251 -13.26 -13.51 -1.15
N SER A 252 -13.31 -14.81 -1.42
CA SER A 252 -12.59 -15.82 -0.64
C SER A 252 -11.07 -15.56 -0.62
N PRO A 253 -10.32 -15.94 0.43
CA PRO A 253 -8.86 -15.92 0.42
C PRO A 253 -8.27 -16.64 -0.82
N PRO A 254 -7.11 -16.22 -1.35
CA PRO A 254 -6.09 -15.38 -0.73
C PRO A 254 -6.28 -13.86 -0.89
N PHE A 255 -7.29 -13.41 -1.65
CA PHE A 255 -7.40 -12.00 -2.03
C PHE A 255 -8.51 -11.20 -1.35
N GLY A 256 -9.45 -11.78 -0.60
CA GLY A 256 -10.52 -11.02 0.10
C GLY A 256 -10.06 -9.73 0.79
N ASN A 257 -9.31 -9.85 1.89
CA ASN A 257 -8.73 -8.69 2.60
C ASN A 257 -7.70 -7.92 1.76
N ALA A 258 -7.01 -8.59 0.84
CA ALA A 258 -5.99 -7.98 0.01
C ALA A 258 -6.60 -7.05 -1.06
N LEU A 259 -7.79 -7.36 -1.56
CA LEU A 259 -8.51 -6.63 -2.59
C LEU A 259 -9.15 -5.37 -2.00
N ALA A 260 -9.74 -5.46 -0.80
CA ALA A 260 -10.17 -4.29 -0.05
C ALA A 260 -8.98 -3.35 0.28
N THR A 261 -7.83 -3.93 0.65
CA THR A 261 -6.60 -3.16 0.85
C THR A 261 -6.13 -2.52 -0.45
N LEU A 262 -6.13 -3.26 -1.56
CA LEU A 262 -5.74 -2.80 -2.89
C LEU A 262 -6.64 -1.67 -3.40
N ALA A 263 -7.94 -1.76 -3.19
CA ALA A 263 -8.89 -0.70 -3.50
C ALA A 263 -8.60 0.55 -2.65
N ASN A 264 -8.41 0.39 -1.33
CA ASN A 264 -8.13 1.49 -0.40
C ASN A 264 -6.80 2.20 -0.68
N VAL A 265 -5.74 1.49 -1.05
CA VAL A 265 -4.46 2.14 -1.42
C VAL A 265 -4.53 2.80 -2.79
N THR A 266 -5.22 2.18 -3.76
CA THR A 266 -5.42 2.74 -5.10
C THR A 266 -6.21 4.05 -5.00
N ARG A 267 -7.34 4.08 -4.28
CA ARG A 267 -8.11 5.33 -4.14
C ARG A 267 -7.32 6.46 -3.49
N ARG A 268 -6.51 6.17 -2.45
CA ARG A 268 -5.67 7.17 -1.79
C ARG A 268 -4.63 7.74 -2.73
N ALA A 269 -4.05 6.89 -3.58
CA ALA A 269 -3.11 7.32 -4.60
C ALA A 269 -3.79 8.18 -5.67
N MET A 270 -5.02 7.86 -6.06
CA MET A 270 -5.80 8.64 -7.03
C MET A 270 -6.20 10.01 -6.46
N GLY A 271 -6.60 10.10 -5.19
CA GLY A 271 -6.82 11.39 -4.54
C GLY A 271 -7.93 11.37 -3.48
N PRO A 272 -8.12 12.49 -2.78
CA PRO A 272 -9.06 12.57 -1.66
C PRO A 272 -10.53 12.51 -2.10
N THR A 273 -10.84 12.80 -3.37
CA THR A 273 -12.20 12.69 -3.93
C THR A 273 -12.63 11.24 -4.17
N TYR A 274 -11.69 10.30 -4.18
CA TYR A 274 -11.97 8.90 -4.43
C TYR A 274 -12.29 8.13 -3.15
N LEU A 275 -13.43 7.46 -3.15
CA LEU A 275 -13.87 6.51 -2.12
C LEU A 275 -13.68 5.07 -2.61
N ASN A 276 -13.79 4.10 -1.70
CA ASN A 276 -13.70 2.69 -2.07
C ASN A 276 -14.70 1.84 -1.29
N GLN A 277 -15.28 0.87 -1.97
CA GLN A 277 -16.18 -0.13 -1.41
C GLN A 277 -16.34 -1.31 -2.37
N ARG A 278 -17.05 -2.35 -1.98
CA ARG A 278 -17.43 -3.41 -2.93
C ARG A 278 -18.53 -2.90 -3.86
N SER A 279 -18.55 -3.38 -5.10
CA SER A 279 -19.51 -2.94 -6.11
C SER A 279 -20.95 -3.13 -5.64
N VAL A 280 -21.27 -4.25 -4.97
CA VAL A 280 -22.61 -4.55 -4.43
C VAL A 280 -23.11 -3.48 -3.45
N GLN A 281 -22.21 -2.77 -2.76
CA GLN A 281 -22.55 -1.75 -1.77
C GLN A 281 -22.98 -0.42 -2.41
N LEU A 282 -22.72 -0.20 -3.70
CA LEU A 282 -23.37 0.88 -4.43
C LEU A 282 -24.79 0.43 -4.79
N TYR A 283 -24.87 -0.68 -5.52
CA TYR A 283 -26.08 -1.39 -5.87
C TYR A 283 -25.68 -2.76 -6.47
N PRO A 284 -26.58 -3.77 -6.47
CA PRO A 284 -26.30 -5.06 -7.07
C PRO A 284 -26.01 -4.98 -8.57
N VAL A 285 -24.92 -5.61 -9.01
CA VAL A 285 -24.48 -5.66 -10.41
C VAL A 285 -24.20 -7.11 -10.79
N TYR A 286 -24.99 -7.64 -11.72
CA TYR A 286 -24.80 -8.98 -12.30
C TYR A 286 -24.10 -8.86 -13.64
N GLY A 287 -23.21 -9.80 -13.96
CA GLY A 287 -22.49 -9.89 -15.22
C GLY A 287 -21.47 -8.79 -15.45
N GLY A 288 -20.95 -8.20 -14.38
CA GLY A 288 -19.92 -7.16 -14.44
C GLY A 288 -18.53 -7.73 -14.69
N PHE A 289 -17.69 -6.95 -15.38
CA PHE A 289 -16.32 -7.35 -15.74
C PHE A 289 -15.43 -7.67 -14.52
N GLY A 290 -15.56 -6.89 -13.43
CA GLY A 290 -14.77 -7.13 -12.22
C GLY A 290 -15.01 -8.50 -11.58
N ASP A 291 -16.28 -8.92 -11.51
CA ASP A 291 -16.67 -10.22 -10.99
C ASP A 291 -16.20 -11.34 -11.90
N TYR A 292 -16.35 -11.16 -13.22
CA TYR A 292 -15.82 -12.06 -14.25
C TYR A 292 -14.33 -12.35 -14.09
N MET A 293 -13.52 -11.29 -13.95
CA MET A 293 -12.07 -11.42 -13.78
C MET A 293 -11.70 -12.14 -12.49
N TYR A 294 -12.42 -11.89 -11.41
CA TYR A 294 -12.18 -12.55 -10.14
C TYR A 294 -12.60 -14.02 -10.16
N LEU A 295 -13.81 -14.32 -10.65
CA LEU A 295 -14.39 -15.66 -10.60
C LEU A 295 -13.71 -16.65 -11.54
N LEU A 296 -13.31 -16.24 -12.75
CA LEU A 296 -12.69 -17.15 -13.72
C LEU A 296 -11.17 -17.23 -13.62
N TYR A 297 -10.51 -16.13 -13.28
CA TYR A 297 -9.04 -16.04 -13.33
C TYR A 297 -8.41 -15.88 -11.95
N GLY A 298 -9.21 -15.65 -10.90
CA GLY A 298 -8.68 -15.28 -9.58
C GLY A 298 -7.91 -13.97 -9.60
N ALA A 299 -8.10 -13.14 -10.64
CA ALA A 299 -7.35 -11.92 -10.84
C ALA A 299 -7.92 -10.79 -9.95
N PRO A 300 -7.07 -9.99 -9.30
CA PRO A 300 -7.50 -8.90 -8.43
C PRO A 300 -8.04 -7.73 -9.25
N ALA A 301 -9.31 -7.77 -9.65
CA ALA A 301 -9.92 -6.72 -10.48
C ALA A 301 -10.38 -5.51 -9.65
N LEU A 302 -10.13 -4.30 -10.15
CA LEU A 302 -10.77 -3.08 -9.65
C LEU A 302 -11.54 -2.38 -10.76
N ILE A 303 -12.70 -1.84 -10.40
CA ILE A 303 -13.51 -0.99 -11.25
C ILE A 303 -13.27 0.45 -10.80
N ILE A 304 -12.89 1.34 -11.71
CA ILE A 304 -12.59 2.73 -11.42
C ILE A 304 -13.69 3.61 -11.97
N GLU A 305 -14.42 4.31 -11.11
CA GLU A 305 -15.33 5.40 -11.52
C GLU A 305 -14.58 6.71 -11.40
N MET A 306 -14.13 7.29 -12.50
CA MET A 306 -13.42 8.57 -12.48
C MET A 306 -14.28 9.65 -11.81
N ASP A 307 -13.65 10.52 -11.03
CA ASP A 307 -14.36 11.60 -10.34
C ASP A 307 -15.01 12.59 -11.33
N GLY A 308 -16.25 12.96 -11.06
CA GLY A 308 -17.09 13.76 -11.96
C GLY A 308 -18.57 13.75 -11.54
N HIS A 309 -19.39 14.54 -12.22
CA HIS A 309 -20.82 14.68 -11.91
C HIS A 309 -21.74 14.51 -13.13
N ASP A 310 -21.17 14.42 -14.34
CA ASP A 310 -21.87 14.23 -15.60
C ASP A 310 -20.93 13.49 -16.57
N PHE A 311 -21.50 12.84 -17.58
CA PHE A 311 -20.78 12.22 -18.69
C PHE A 311 -20.26 13.25 -19.69
N ARG A 312 -20.88 14.45 -19.75
CA ARG A 312 -20.35 15.63 -20.44
C ARG A 312 -19.40 16.38 -19.50
N ALA A 313 -18.14 16.48 -19.89
CA ALA A 313 -17.12 17.15 -19.10
C ALA A 313 -16.29 18.10 -19.99
N PRO A 314 -15.77 19.22 -19.45
CA PRO A 314 -14.88 20.09 -20.22
C PRO A 314 -13.52 19.43 -20.42
N SER A 315 -12.86 19.63 -21.56
CA SER A 315 -11.57 18.99 -21.88
C SER A 315 -10.46 19.28 -20.84
N SER A 316 -10.59 20.38 -20.09
CA SER A 316 -9.71 20.71 -18.96
C SER A 316 -9.59 19.59 -17.90
N VAL A 317 -10.55 18.67 -17.79
CA VAL A 317 -10.47 17.55 -16.84
C VAL A 317 -9.55 16.42 -17.31
N ILE A 318 -9.20 16.34 -18.60
CA ILE A 318 -8.48 15.19 -19.17
C ILE A 318 -7.15 14.96 -18.46
N ARG A 319 -6.34 16.01 -18.28
CA ARG A 319 -5.02 15.89 -17.65
C ARG A 319 -5.11 15.62 -16.15
N PRO A 320 -5.91 16.37 -15.34
CA PRO A 320 -6.09 16.05 -13.92
C PRO A 320 -6.59 14.61 -13.68
N ARG A 321 -7.63 14.17 -14.40
CA ARG A 321 -8.19 12.82 -14.27
C ARG A 321 -7.20 11.76 -14.73
N GLY A 322 -6.46 12.03 -15.80
CA GLY A 322 -5.36 11.19 -16.26
C GLY A 322 -4.25 11.03 -15.22
N ASP A 323 -3.83 12.10 -14.53
CA ASP A 323 -2.81 12.04 -13.47
C ASP A 323 -3.30 11.32 -12.20
N GLU A 324 -4.59 11.43 -11.88
CA GLU A 324 -5.22 10.62 -10.83
C GLU A 324 -5.17 9.13 -11.18
N LEU A 325 -5.63 8.75 -12.37
CA LEU A 325 -5.61 7.36 -12.81
C LEU A 325 -4.18 6.82 -12.93
N TYR A 326 -3.23 7.63 -13.41
CA TYR A 326 -1.81 7.28 -13.43
C TYR A 326 -1.32 6.85 -12.05
N ARG A 327 -1.53 7.68 -11.01
CA ARG A 327 -1.14 7.35 -9.62
C ARG A 327 -1.82 6.07 -9.12
N GLY A 328 -3.09 5.87 -9.50
CA GLY A 328 -3.83 4.63 -9.25
C GLY A 328 -3.16 3.41 -9.88
N VAL A 329 -2.88 3.45 -11.18
CA VAL A 329 -2.27 2.36 -11.97
C VAL A 329 -0.88 1.98 -11.42
N ILE A 330 -0.03 2.96 -11.10
CA ILE A 330 1.31 2.68 -10.54
C ILE A 330 1.22 2.01 -9.16
N THR A 331 0.26 2.44 -8.34
CA THR A 331 0.02 1.87 -7.00
C THR A 331 -0.55 0.46 -7.09
N TYR A 332 -1.56 0.28 -7.95
CA TYR A 332 -2.20 -1.00 -8.23
C TYR A 332 -1.17 -2.05 -8.68
N ARG A 333 -0.31 -1.69 -9.65
CA ARG A 333 0.80 -2.54 -10.12
C ARG A 333 1.69 -3.04 -8.98
N CYS A 334 2.02 -2.16 -8.03
CA CYS A 334 2.95 -2.51 -6.94
C CYS A 334 2.37 -3.53 -5.95
N LEU A 335 1.04 -3.71 -5.94
CA LEU A 335 0.33 -4.43 -4.89
C LEU A 335 -0.60 -5.53 -5.44
N SER A 336 -0.80 -5.61 -6.75
CA SER A 336 -1.61 -6.64 -7.41
C SER A 336 -1.13 -8.04 -7.03
N PRO A 337 -1.93 -8.79 -6.26
CA PRO A 337 -1.47 -10.04 -5.70
C PRO A 337 -1.62 -11.16 -6.74
N ALA A 338 -0.56 -11.42 -7.51
CA ALA A 338 -0.38 -12.71 -8.17
C ALA A 338 0.86 -13.40 -7.58
N ALA A 339 0.59 -14.51 -6.90
CA ALA A 339 1.60 -15.37 -6.30
C ALA A 339 2.33 -16.12 -7.42
N ASP A 340 3.57 -15.73 -7.72
CA ASP A 340 4.72 -16.54 -7.28
C ASP A 340 6.07 -15.87 -7.58
N GLY A 341 7.04 -16.19 -6.71
CA GLY A 341 8.46 -15.96 -6.93
C GLY A 341 9.04 -14.71 -6.28
N ASP A 342 9.01 -13.57 -6.98
CA ASP A 342 10.10 -12.60 -6.80
C ASP A 342 9.75 -11.26 -6.12
N SER A 343 8.50 -10.78 -6.17
CA SER A 343 8.18 -9.49 -5.51
C SER A 343 8.02 -9.63 -3.99
N LYS A 344 7.65 -10.83 -3.51
CA LYS A 344 7.65 -11.19 -2.09
C LYS A 344 9.06 -11.24 -1.51
N ARG A 345 10.10 -11.48 -2.32
CA ARG A 345 11.48 -11.57 -1.83
C ARG A 345 12.15 -10.20 -1.68
N CYS A 346 11.81 -9.21 -2.48
CA CYS A 346 12.51 -7.92 -2.43
C CYS A 346 11.94 -6.92 -1.39
N LYS A 347 10.62 -6.89 -1.17
CA LYS A 347 10.01 -5.96 -0.18
C LYS A 347 9.47 -6.65 1.08
N ARG A 348 8.99 -7.90 0.99
CA ARG A 348 8.56 -8.68 2.15
C ARG A 348 9.75 -9.21 2.95
N GLU A 349 10.87 -9.59 2.35
CA GLU A 349 12.07 -9.85 3.16
C GLU A 349 12.61 -8.59 3.84
N ALA A 350 12.53 -7.39 3.25
CA ALA A 350 13.06 -6.18 3.88
C ALA A 350 12.20 -5.71 5.08
N LEU A 351 10.87 -5.74 4.97
CA LEU A 351 9.93 -5.33 6.03
C LEU A 351 9.62 -6.44 7.05
N SER A 352 9.44 -7.69 6.59
CA SER A 352 9.19 -8.84 7.47
C SER A 352 10.42 -9.21 8.28
N LYS A 353 11.66 -9.09 7.74
CA LYS A 353 12.88 -9.29 8.55
C LYS A 353 13.00 -8.27 9.68
N LEU A 354 12.26 -7.16 9.67
CA LEU A 354 12.30 -6.14 10.72
C LEU A 354 11.50 -6.56 11.97
N THR A 355 10.26 -6.99 11.78
CA THR A 355 9.40 -7.52 12.86
C THR A 355 9.67 -9.00 13.17
N ASP A 356 10.20 -9.78 12.23
CA ASP A 356 10.63 -11.17 12.47
C ASP A 356 11.94 -11.26 13.23
N LYS A 357 12.87 -10.30 13.10
CA LYS A 357 14.05 -10.22 13.99
C LYS A 357 13.62 -9.92 15.43
N PHE A 358 12.67 -9.01 15.62
CA PHE A 358 12.02 -8.75 16.91
C PHE A 358 11.32 -10.01 17.48
N THR A 359 10.71 -10.82 16.61
CA THR A 359 10.11 -12.13 16.97
C THR A 359 11.15 -13.26 17.18
N LEU A 360 12.32 -13.21 16.53
CA LEU A 360 13.43 -14.18 16.68
C LEU A 360 14.13 -14.04 18.04
N HIS A 361 14.22 -12.82 18.57
CA HIS A 361 14.71 -12.53 19.92
C HIS A 361 13.85 -13.19 21.01
N ARG A 362 12.52 -13.27 20.80
CA ARG A 362 11.61 -14.09 21.62
C ARG A 362 11.94 -15.59 21.56
N GLY A 363 12.34 -16.11 20.40
CA GLY A 363 12.72 -17.52 20.23
C GLY A 363 14.02 -17.91 20.96
N ARG A 364 14.98 -16.99 21.13
CA ARG A 364 16.19 -17.21 21.95
C ARG A 364 15.88 -17.18 23.45
N LEU A 365 15.01 -16.29 23.90
CA LEU A 365 14.56 -16.21 25.31
C LEU A 365 13.75 -17.46 25.75
N HIS A 366 13.03 -18.10 24.83
CA HIS A 366 12.34 -19.38 25.08
C HIS A 366 13.26 -20.62 25.03
N LYS A 367 14.46 -20.54 24.41
CA LYS A 367 15.41 -21.67 24.31
C LYS A 367 16.30 -21.85 25.55
N LEU A 368 16.28 -20.90 26.49
CA LEU A 368 16.95 -21.02 27.79
C LEU A 368 16.15 -21.87 28.80
N VAL A 369 15.06 -22.52 28.37
CA VAL A 369 14.31 -23.48 29.19
C VAL A 369 14.97 -24.85 29.08
N VAL A 370 15.64 -25.28 30.15
CA VAL A 370 16.05 -26.68 30.34
C VAL A 370 14.79 -27.56 30.23
N PRO A 371 14.79 -28.64 29.42
CA PRO A 371 13.57 -29.40 29.19
C PRO A 371 13.14 -30.13 30.47
N VAL A 372 11.90 -29.96 30.89
CA VAL A 372 11.25 -30.84 31.86
C VAL A 372 10.63 -32.01 31.10
N ASP A 373 10.92 -33.22 31.55
CA ASP A 373 10.49 -34.50 30.97
C ASP A 373 8.97 -34.58 30.81
N THR A 374 8.50 -34.90 29.60
CA THR A 374 7.08 -34.91 29.19
C THR A 374 6.55 -36.33 28.98
N SER A 375 6.97 -37.28 29.81
CA SER A 375 6.57 -38.69 29.68
C SER A 375 5.12 -39.02 30.10
N LYS A 376 4.28 -38.08 30.56
CA LYS A 376 2.88 -38.37 30.92
C LYS A 376 1.92 -37.19 30.71
N CYS A 377 1.10 -37.21 29.66
CA CYS A 377 -0.38 -37.21 29.74
C CYS A 377 -1.06 -36.87 28.40
N ASN A 378 -2.24 -37.46 28.26
CA ASN A 378 -2.93 -37.85 27.05
C ASN A 378 -3.67 -36.74 26.29
N LYS A 379 -3.93 -37.11 25.02
CA LYS A 379 -4.95 -36.59 24.11
C LYS A 379 -6.31 -36.47 24.81
N GLU A 380 -6.93 -35.29 24.72
CA GLU A 380 -8.37 -35.05 24.52
C GLU A 380 -8.63 -33.57 24.79
N ASN A 381 -9.21 -32.84 23.82
CA ASN A 381 -9.94 -31.58 24.03
C ASN A 381 -10.57 -31.13 22.69
N VAL A 382 -11.69 -31.75 22.33
CA VAL A 382 -12.72 -31.11 21.50
C VAL A 382 -13.89 -30.83 22.46
N PRO A 383 -14.34 -29.58 22.66
CA PRO A 383 -15.49 -29.31 23.52
C PRO A 383 -16.82 -29.55 22.76
N PRO A 384 -17.87 -30.07 23.43
CA PRO A 384 -19.20 -30.18 22.86
C PRO A 384 -19.96 -28.84 22.93
N LYS A 385 -20.89 -28.64 21.98
CA LYS A 385 -21.83 -27.50 21.95
C LYS A 385 -22.84 -27.60 23.09
N VAL A 386 -23.07 -26.51 23.83
CA VAL A 386 -24.28 -26.32 24.64
C VAL A 386 -24.79 -24.88 24.52
N ALA A 387 -26.12 -24.76 24.51
CA ALA A 387 -26.94 -23.58 24.30
C ALA A 387 -27.35 -22.87 25.62
N THR A 388 -28.08 -21.76 25.44
CA THR A 388 -29.01 -21.05 26.35
C THR A 388 -28.47 -20.12 27.46
N ASP A 389 -28.81 -18.84 27.28
CA ASP A 389 -29.35 -17.83 28.22
C ASP A 389 -28.84 -17.78 29.66
N GLN A 390 -27.89 -16.88 29.92
CA GLN A 390 -27.77 -16.08 31.15
C GLN A 390 -27.11 -14.72 30.86
N PRO A 391 -27.36 -13.65 31.65
CA PRO A 391 -26.80 -12.33 31.40
C PRO A 391 -25.30 -12.31 31.71
N LEU A 392 -24.53 -11.68 30.83
CA LEU A 392 -23.09 -11.46 31.01
C LEU A 392 -22.83 -10.53 32.21
N ASP A 393 -22.22 -11.08 33.26
CA ASP A 393 -21.63 -10.32 34.37
C ASP A 393 -20.36 -9.60 33.87
N VAL A 394 -20.36 -8.27 33.98
CA VAL A 394 -19.33 -7.36 33.45
C VAL A 394 -18.19 -7.08 34.43
N ASP A 395 -18.24 -7.59 35.67
CA ASP A 395 -17.22 -7.32 36.70
C ASP A 395 -16.32 -8.52 37.07
N ALA A 396 -16.51 -9.69 36.45
CA ALA A 396 -15.65 -10.85 36.67
C ALA A 396 -14.37 -10.78 35.79
N ALA A 397 -13.26 -10.32 36.37
CA ALA A 397 -11.95 -10.40 35.72
C ALA A 397 -11.58 -11.87 35.38
N PRO A 398 -11.08 -12.20 34.17
CA PRO A 398 -10.93 -13.60 33.69
C PRO A 398 -9.90 -14.49 34.41
N TRP A 399 -9.31 -14.05 35.52
CA TRP A 399 -8.12 -14.68 36.11
C TRP A 399 -8.24 -15.00 37.62
N ALA A 400 -9.44 -15.35 38.09
CA ALA A 400 -9.52 -16.15 39.30
C ALA A 400 -8.69 -17.45 39.09
N PRO A 401 -7.70 -17.75 39.93
CA PRO A 401 -6.63 -18.67 39.58
C PRO A 401 -7.14 -20.12 39.58
N LYS A 402 -7.33 -20.70 38.39
CA LYS A 402 -7.42 -22.15 38.21
C LYS A 402 -6.09 -22.69 37.68
N ALA A 403 -5.39 -23.41 38.56
CA ALA A 403 -4.24 -24.30 38.37
C ALA A 403 -2.94 -23.72 37.76
N LYS A 404 -1.82 -23.99 38.47
CA LYS A 404 -0.46 -23.46 38.28
C LYS A 404 0.14 -23.77 36.90
N GLN A 405 0.27 -22.74 36.04
CA GLN A 405 1.35 -22.64 35.06
C GLN A 405 2.38 -21.62 35.58
N HIS A 406 3.65 -22.02 35.74
CA HIS A 406 4.71 -21.11 36.17
C HIS A 406 5.05 -20.14 35.03
N PHE A 407 4.59 -18.89 35.11
CA PHE A 407 4.96 -17.84 34.16
C PHE A 407 6.16 -17.03 34.69
N ARG A 408 7.25 -16.96 33.91
CA ARG A 408 8.44 -16.14 34.22
C ARG A 408 8.16 -14.64 34.02
N VAL A 409 8.40 -13.85 35.06
CA VAL A 409 8.33 -12.37 35.04
C VAL A 409 9.56 -11.80 34.31
N VAL A 410 9.39 -10.70 33.60
CA VAL A 410 10.45 -9.98 32.88
C VAL A 410 11.52 -9.48 33.86
N THR A 411 12.79 -9.78 33.58
CA THR A 411 13.94 -9.26 34.34
C THR A 411 14.56 -8.03 33.68
N THR A 412 15.48 -7.35 34.38
CA THR A 412 16.27 -6.24 33.83
C THR A 412 17.05 -6.65 32.57
N ASP A 413 17.63 -7.86 32.56
CA ASP A 413 18.35 -8.40 31.40
C ASP A 413 17.42 -8.65 30.21
N ASP A 414 16.22 -9.19 30.46
CA ASP A 414 15.20 -9.36 29.41
C ASP A 414 14.84 -8.00 28.80
N ARG A 415 14.67 -6.97 29.64
CA ARG A 415 14.39 -5.59 29.21
C ARG A 415 15.54 -5.01 28.40
N ASN A 416 16.78 -5.10 28.87
CA ASN A 416 17.96 -4.54 28.18
C ASN A 416 18.14 -5.18 26.79
N TYR A 417 18.00 -6.50 26.72
CA TYR A 417 18.02 -7.23 25.46
C TYR A 417 16.89 -6.78 24.51
N TYR A 418 15.68 -6.61 25.06
CA TYR A 418 14.52 -6.23 24.27
C TYR A 418 14.58 -4.79 23.77
N VAL A 419 15.11 -3.86 24.57
CA VAL A 419 15.26 -2.45 24.20
C VAL A 419 16.29 -2.28 23.08
N ALA A 420 17.38 -3.05 23.04
CA ALA A 420 18.29 -3.03 21.89
C ALA A 420 17.60 -3.46 20.57
N ALA A 421 16.69 -4.44 20.65
CA ALA A 421 15.85 -4.84 19.52
C ALA A 421 14.80 -3.78 19.15
N LEU A 422 14.20 -3.14 20.17
CA LEU A 422 13.22 -2.05 20.02
C LEU A 422 13.84 -0.84 19.34
N TYR A 423 15.01 -0.43 19.78
CA TYR A 423 15.78 0.69 19.22
C TYR A 423 16.15 0.43 17.76
N THR A 424 16.52 -0.80 17.43
CA THR A 424 16.74 -1.21 16.03
C THR A 424 15.46 -1.12 15.20
N LEU A 425 14.32 -1.52 15.75
CA LEU A 425 13.03 -1.43 15.07
C LEU A 425 12.63 0.03 14.81
N THR A 426 12.64 0.88 15.84
CA THR A 426 12.21 2.28 15.75
C THR A 426 13.08 3.11 14.82
N ASN A 427 14.40 2.92 14.83
CA ASN A 427 15.29 3.61 13.89
C ASN A 427 15.08 3.16 12.44
N ASN A 428 14.83 1.87 12.20
CA ASN A 428 14.55 1.39 10.85
C ASN A 428 13.16 1.84 10.34
N LEU A 429 12.20 2.05 11.25
CA LEU A 429 10.93 2.70 10.95
C LEU A 429 11.11 4.18 10.55
N GLY A 430 12.23 4.79 10.93
CA GLY A 430 12.53 6.20 10.68
C GLY A 430 11.80 7.15 11.63
N LEU A 431 11.54 6.71 12.86
CA LEU A 431 10.92 7.56 13.90
C LEU A 431 11.92 8.61 14.40
N GLY A 432 11.41 9.77 14.81
CA GLY A 432 12.22 10.84 15.40
C GLY A 432 12.89 10.41 16.71
N HIS A 433 14.02 11.03 17.06
CA HIS A 433 14.79 10.67 18.25
C HIS A 433 13.96 10.78 19.53
N GLU A 434 13.19 11.85 19.68
CA GLU A 434 12.29 12.05 20.83
C GLU A 434 11.24 10.94 20.95
N THR A 435 10.72 10.45 19.82
CA THR A 435 9.74 9.35 19.79
C THR A 435 10.35 8.05 20.31
N VAL A 436 11.61 7.75 19.96
CA VAL A 436 12.32 6.55 20.44
C VAL A 436 12.56 6.63 21.95
N HIS A 437 13.06 7.76 22.43
CA HIS A 437 13.32 8.00 23.86
C HIS A 437 12.03 7.92 24.68
N MET A 438 10.94 8.52 24.22
CA MET A 438 9.64 8.44 24.90
C MET A 438 9.07 7.01 24.90
N ALA A 439 9.20 6.25 23.81
CA ALA A 439 8.71 4.87 23.76
C ALA A 439 9.39 3.97 24.81
N ILE A 440 10.68 4.18 25.04
CA ILE A 440 11.46 3.41 26.03
C ILE A 440 11.18 3.91 27.46
N ASP A 441 11.05 5.22 27.67
CA ASP A 441 10.61 5.80 28.97
C ASP A 441 9.23 5.25 29.40
N LEU A 442 8.28 5.17 28.46
CA LEU A 442 6.96 4.58 28.71
C LEU A 442 7.05 3.10 29.08
N LEU A 443 7.91 2.34 28.41
CA LEU A 443 8.14 0.92 28.71
C LEU A 443 8.70 0.76 30.12
N ASP A 444 9.75 1.51 30.46
CA ASP A 444 10.44 1.41 31.75
C ASP A 444 9.52 1.76 32.92
N ARG A 445 8.82 2.88 32.81
CA ARG A 445 7.87 3.32 33.83
C ARG A 445 6.70 2.35 33.97
N PHE A 446 6.24 1.76 32.87
CA PHE A 446 5.18 0.75 32.92
C PHE A 446 5.66 -0.54 33.59
N LEU A 447 6.85 -1.04 33.25
CA LEU A 447 7.44 -2.24 33.87
C LEU A 447 7.70 -2.04 35.37
N HIS A 448 8.01 -0.82 35.80
CA HIS A 448 8.18 -0.49 37.21
C HIS A 448 6.88 -0.63 38.02
N VAL A 449 5.75 -0.23 37.45
CA VAL A 449 4.45 -0.25 38.16
C VAL A 449 3.61 -1.50 37.88
N GLN A 450 3.92 -2.23 36.81
CA GLN A 450 3.16 -3.40 36.37
C GLN A 450 4.12 -4.53 35.98
N PRO A 451 4.37 -5.48 36.89
CA PRO A 451 5.07 -6.72 36.56
C PRO A 451 4.30 -7.45 35.46
N ILE A 452 5.02 -7.87 34.42
CA ILE A 452 4.48 -8.65 33.30
C ILE A 452 5.32 -9.90 33.07
N THR A 453 4.70 -10.90 32.47
CA THR A 453 5.41 -12.10 32.02
C THR A 453 6.06 -11.85 30.65
N ILE A 454 7.14 -12.57 30.35
CA ILE A 454 7.91 -12.42 29.09
C ILE A 454 7.06 -12.50 27.81
N GLN A 455 5.94 -13.22 27.85
CA GLN A 455 5.04 -13.41 26.72
C GLN A 455 4.34 -12.10 26.28
N TRP A 456 4.19 -11.15 27.21
CA TRP A 456 3.51 -9.87 27.01
C TRP A 456 4.48 -8.73 26.69
N LEU A 457 5.79 -8.91 26.92
CA LEU A 457 6.79 -7.86 26.74
C LEU A 457 6.75 -7.26 25.32
N GLU A 458 6.60 -8.13 24.31
CA GLU A 458 6.49 -7.74 22.91
C GLU A 458 5.34 -6.77 22.62
N VAL A 459 4.13 -7.13 23.04
CA VAL A 459 2.94 -6.32 22.78
C VAL A 459 2.93 -5.04 23.62
N VAL A 460 3.51 -5.09 24.83
CA VAL A 460 3.71 -3.91 25.67
C VAL A 460 4.68 -2.93 25.03
N SER A 461 5.82 -3.40 24.51
CA SER A 461 6.77 -2.51 23.82
C SER A 461 6.18 -1.91 22.54
N ILE A 462 5.40 -2.68 21.77
CA ILE A 462 4.70 -2.17 20.58
C ILE A 462 3.65 -1.13 20.96
N ALA A 463 2.91 -1.34 22.05
CA ALA A 463 1.96 -0.36 22.56
C ALA A 463 2.67 0.92 23.02
N CYS A 464 3.84 0.83 23.65
CA CYS A 464 4.65 1.99 24.02
C CYS A 464 5.13 2.78 22.79
N ILE A 465 5.60 2.11 21.73
CA ILE A 465 5.92 2.77 20.45
C ILE A 465 4.68 3.48 19.89
N TRP A 466 3.53 2.80 19.88
CA TRP A 466 2.31 3.34 19.31
C TRP A 466 1.80 4.57 20.07
N ILE A 467 1.86 4.55 21.41
CA ILE A 467 1.57 5.73 22.23
C ILE A 467 2.55 6.84 21.86
N ALA A 468 3.86 6.58 21.90
CA ALA A 468 4.87 7.59 21.64
C ALA A 468 4.72 8.26 20.26
N CYS A 469 4.43 7.46 19.23
CA CYS A 469 4.15 7.91 17.87
C CYS A 469 3.00 8.92 17.81
N LYS A 470 1.91 8.68 18.54
CA LYS A 470 0.75 9.59 18.53
C LYS A 470 1.02 10.95 19.18
N PHE A 471 2.07 11.04 20.00
CA PHE A 471 2.40 12.27 20.72
C PHE A 471 3.49 13.09 20.04
N ASN A 472 4.50 12.44 19.46
CA ASN A 472 5.68 13.14 18.93
C ASN A 472 5.77 13.14 17.40
N GLU A 473 5.05 12.28 16.70
CA GLU A 473 5.07 12.26 15.23
C GLU A 473 3.87 13.00 14.65
N THR A 474 4.06 13.63 13.50
CA THR A 474 2.96 14.23 12.75
C THR A 474 2.10 13.14 12.10
N GLN A 475 0.81 13.42 11.90
CA GLN A 475 -0.08 12.50 11.18
C GLN A 475 0.47 12.14 9.79
N ALA A 476 1.06 13.11 9.08
CA ALA A 476 1.71 12.90 7.78
C ALA A 476 2.95 11.98 7.87
N ALA A 477 3.75 12.09 8.95
CA ALA A 477 4.86 11.17 9.21
C ALA A 477 4.34 9.75 9.49
N LEU A 478 3.31 9.59 10.32
CA LEU A 478 2.73 8.28 10.61
C LEU A 478 2.17 7.56 9.37
N GLU A 479 1.56 8.33 8.46
CA GLU A 479 1.01 7.82 7.21
C GLU A 479 2.09 7.47 6.19
N SER A 480 3.07 8.35 6.00
CA SER A 480 4.19 8.12 5.06
C SER A 480 5.10 6.97 5.50
N LEU A 481 5.39 6.88 6.80
CA LEU A 481 6.21 5.82 7.38
C LEU A 481 5.45 4.51 7.56
N ARG A 482 4.11 4.51 7.39
CA ARG A 482 3.24 3.32 7.53
C ARG A 482 3.41 2.60 8.88
N VAL A 483 3.70 3.35 9.94
CA VAL A 483 4.11 2.80 11.26
C VAL A 483 3.10 1.77 11.77
N LYS A 484 1.81 2.11 11.77
CA LYS A 484 0.73 1.21 12.22
C LYS A 484 0.70 -0.09 11.42
N GLN A 485 0.83 0.00 10.09
CA GLN A 485 0.78 -1.17 9.21
C GLN A 485 1.99 -2.08 9.43
N ILE A 486 3.17 -1.50 9.68
CA ILE A 486 4.39 -2.27 9.94
C ILE A 486 4.31 -2.93 11.32
N LEU A 487 3.87 -2.21 12.37
CA LEU A 487 3.68 -2.78 13.70
C LEU A 487 2.57 -3.87 13.74
N GLN A 488 1.60 -3.81 12.83
CA GLN A 488 0.57 -4.83 12.64
C GLN A 488 1.06 -6.06 11.87
N GLN A 489 2.11 -5.94 11.06
CA GLN A 489 2.63 -7.02 10.21
C GLN A 489 3.56 -7.94 10.99
N ARG A 490 3.05 -9.12 11.35
CA ARG A 490 3.79 -10.22 11.96
C ARG A 490 3.73 -11.48 11.09
N HIS A 491 4.87 -12.15 10.87
CA HIS A 491 4.92 -13.34 10.00
C HIS A 491 4.58 -14.66 10.73
N ARG A 492 4.54 -14.69 12.06
CA ARG A 492 4.19 -15.88 12.86
C ARG A 492 2.90 -15.67 13.64
N ARG A 493 2.08 -16.73 13.74
CA ARG A 493 0.88 -16.84 14.60
C ARG A 493 1.28 -16.55 16.05
N GLY A 494 1.25 -15.28 16.44
CA GLY A 494 1.48 -14.83 17.80
C GLY A 494 0.25 -15.01 18.67
N ASN A 495 0.44 -15.05 19.98
CA ASN A 495 -0.66 -15.13 20.96
C ASN A 495 -1.37 -13.79 21.20
N TRP A 496 -1.06 -12.74 20.42
CA TRP A 496 -1.64 -11.41 20.58
C TRP A 496 -1.99 -10.81 19.21
N SER A 497 -3.02 -9.97 19.19
CA SER A 497 -3.59 -9.30 18.01
C SER A 497 -3.55 -7.78 18.21
N TRP A 498 -3.87 -6.99 17.18
CA TRP A 498 -3.93 -5.53 17.34
C TRP A 498 -4.94 -5.10 18.42
N HIS A 499 -5.99 -5.89 18.65
CA HIS A 499 -6.89 -5.68 19.79
C HIS A 499 -6.14 -5.71 21.13
N HIS A 500 -5.20 -6.64 21.30
CA HIS A 500 -4.36 -6.69 22.50
C HIS A 500 -3.46 -5.45 22.64
N VAL A 501 -2.94 -4.90 21.53
CA VAL A 501 -2.18 -3.63 21.56
C VAL A 501 -3.06 -2.49 22.09
N LEU A 502 -4.30 -2.38 21.62
CA LEU A 502 -5.25 -1.35 22.09
C LEU A 502 -5.63 -1.52 23.56
N VAL A 503 -5.84 -2.77 24.00
CA VAL A 503 -6.12 -3.07 25.41
C VAL A 503 -4.93 -2.68 26.29
N ILE A 504 -3.72 -3.09 25.89
CA ILE A 504 -2.49 -2.79 26.62
C ILE A 504 -2.18 -1.30 26.61
N GLU A 505 -2.44 -0.60 25.51
CA GLU A 505 -2.35 0.85 25.43
C GLU A 505 -3.22 1.52 26.51
N CYS A 506 -4.48 1.08 26.63
CA CYS A 506 -5.35 1.57 27.71
C CYS A 506 -4.80 1.26 29.10
N GLN A 507 -4.19 0.08 29.29
CA GLN A 507 -3.59 -0.31 30.57
C GLN A 507 -2.36 0.54 30.91
N ILE A 508 -1.47 0.79 29.96
CA ILE A 508 -0.30 1.66 30.14
C ILE A 508 -0.76 3.06 30.57
N LEU A 509 -1.72 3.64 29.83
CA LEU A 509 -2.25 4.97 30.14
C LEU A 509 -2.88 5.04 31.53
N LYS A 510 -3.69 4.05 31.91
CA LYS A 510 -4.33 3.99 33.24
C LYS A 510 -3.30 3.82 34.36
N ARG A 511 -2.35 2.88 34.22
CA ARG A 511 -1.33 2.57 35.24
C ARG A 511 -0.35 3.72 35.44
N LEU A 512 -0.05 4.49 34.39
CA LEU A 512 0.79 5.68 34.47
C LEU A 512 0.02 6.96 34.82
N GLY A 513 -1.30 6.87 35.09
CA GLY A 513 -2.14 8.02 35.41
C GLY A 513 -2.16 9.08 34.31
N PHE A 514 -2.12 8.65 33.05
CA PHE A 514 -2.06 9.50 31.85
C PHE A 514 -0.85 10.47 31.80
N ARG A 515 0.17 10.25 32.64
CA ARG A 515 1.42 11.03 32.64
C ARG A 515 2.33 10.59 31.50
N ILE A 516 1.98 10.90 30.26
CA ILE A 516 2.70 10.42 29.07
C ILE A 516 3.99 11.21 28.88
N LEU A 517 3.91 12.54 29.03
CA LEU A 517 5.07 13.43 28.89
C LEU A 517 5.93 13.37 30.16
N HIS A 518 7.16 12.90 30.01
CA HIS A 518 8.17 12.85 31.05
C HIS A 518 9.53 13.29 30.49
N PRO A 519 10.34 14.10 31.21
CA PRO A 519 11.62 14.56 30.69
C PRO A 519 12.63 13.42 30.50
N THR A 520 12.82 13.02 29.24
CA THR A 520 13.80 12.01 28.80
C THR A 520 15.23 12.53 28.94
N MET A 521 16.23 11.63 28.96
CA MET A 521 17.64 12.00 28.96
C MET A 521 18.01 12.90 27.77
N LEU A 522 17.46 12.61 26.57
CA LEU A 522 17.64 13.44 25.40
C LEU A 522 17.08 14.85 25.57
N SER A 523 15.83 14.99 26.08
CA SER A 523 15.22 16.29 26.29
C SER A 523 15.94 17.13 27.37
N ARG A 524 16.58 16.47 28.34
CA ARG A 524 17.40 17.13 29.37
C ARG A 524 18.75 17.56 28.79
N PHE A 525 19.39 16.70 28.01
CA PHE A 525 20.64 17.00 27.32
C PHE A 525 20.50 18.22 26.40
N GLN A 526 19.41 18.27 25.60
CA GLN A 526 19.11 19.40 24.72
C GLN A 526 18.95 20.75 25.44
N LYS A 527 18.74 20.75 26.75
CA LYS A 527 18.57 21.94 27.58
C LYS A 527 19.84 22.32 28.35
N LEU A 528 20.93 21.54 28.22
CA LEU A 528 22.19 21.85 28.88
C LEU A 528 22.89 23.03 28.21
N PRO A 529 23.36 24.04 28.97
CA PRO A 529 24.13 25.15 28.42
C PRO A 529 25.39 24.67 27.68
N ALA A 530 26.07 23.65 28.24
CA ALA A 530 27.30 23.08 27.67
C ALA A 530 27.12 22.53 26.25
N MET A 531 25.91 22.22 25.81
CA MET A 531 25.64 21.72 24.46
C MET A 531 25.93 22.79 23.39
N ALA A 532 25.81 24.07 23.73
CA ALA A 532 26.08 25.18 22.80
C ALA A 532 27.58 25.31 22.45
N ASP A 533 28.46 24.84 23.33
CA ASP A 533 29.92 24.95 23.20
C ASP A 533 30.56 23.68 22.59
N MET A 534 29.77 22.63 22.36
CA MET A 534 30.26 21.36 21.80
C MET A 534 30.47 21.45 20.28
N THR A 535 31.60 20.91 19.81
CA THR A 535 31.83 20.72 18.37
C THR A 535 30.88 19.66 17.79
N PRO A 536 30.64 19.63 16.45
CA PRO A 536 29.76 18.63 15.83
C PRO A 536 30.13 17.18 16.15
N THR A 537 31.43 16.89 16.24
CA THR A 537 31.94 15.56 16.60
C THR A 537 31.64 15.21 18.07
N GLN A 538 31.81 16.17 18.98
CA GLN A 538 31.48 15.98 20.39
C GLN A 538 29.97 15.81 20.61
N LEU A 539 29.15 16.55 19.84
CA LEU A 539 27.71 16.40 19.86
C LEU A 539 27.27 15.01 19.35
N ALA A 540 27.95 14.48 18.32
CA ALA A 540 27.72 13.12 17.84
C ALA A 540 28.08 12.06 18.89
N ASP A 541 29.24 12.21 19.57
CA ASP A 541 29.62 11.34 20.69
C ASP A 541 28.62 11.45 21.86
N ALA A 542 28.15 12.66 22.17
CA ALA A 542 27.15 12.88 23.22
C ALA A 542 25.82 12.19 22.89
N HIS A 543 25.32 12.32 21.66
CA HIS A 543 24.11 11.62 21.22
C HIS A 543 24.28 10.09 21.25
N TYR A 544 25.47 9.58 20.98
CA TYR A 544 25.77 8.16 21.14
C TYR A 544 25.64 7.72 22.60
N PHE A 545 26.27 8.43 23.55
CA PHE A 545 26.18 8.10 24.97
C PHE A 545 24.76 8.28 25.53
N ILE A 546 24.03 9.30 25.09
CA ILE A 546 22.61 9.47 25.43
C ILE A 546 21.78 8.27 24.96
N ASP A 547 22.04 7.73 23.77
CA ASP A 547 21.36 6.52 23.30
C ASP A 547 21.83 5.25 24.06
N LEU A 548 23.04 5.21 24.62
CA LEU A 548 23.48 4.12 25.49
C LEU A 548 22.69 4.04 26.79
N THR A 549 22.23 5.19 27.33
CA THR A 549 21.38 5.20 28.54
C THR A 549 20.07 4.44 28.34
N LEU A 550 19.61 4.31 27.09
CA LEU A 550 18.43 3.52 26.77
C LEU A 550 18.71 2.01 26.85
N MET A 551 19.93 1.58 26.53
CA MET A 551 20.28 0.17 26.36
C MET A 551 20.44 -0.57 27.68
N ASP A 552 20.82 0.13 28.73
CA ASP A 552 21.01 -0.44 30.06
C ASP A 552 20.17 0.30 31.11
N ALA A 553 19.22 -0.41 31.71
CA ALA A 553 18.38 0.12 32.77
C ALA A 553 19.15 0.49 34.05
N SER A 554 20.42 0.07 34.22
CA SER A 554 21.27 0.52 35.32
C SER A 554 21.40 2.05 35.37
N PHE A 555 21.30 2.74 34.22
CA PHE A 555 21.33 4.20 34.20
C PHE A 555 20.16 4.86 34.94
N GLN A 556 19.07 4.13 35.20
CA GLN A 556 17.92 4.64 35.96
C GLN A 556 18.19 4.74 37.47
N SER A 557 19.24 4.07 38.00
CA SER A 557 19.60 4.19 39.41
C SER A 557 20.44 5.45 39.71
N PHE A 558 20.96 6.12 38.69
CA PHE A 558 21.74 7.34 38.84
C PHE A 558 20.87 8.59 38.73
N ALA A 559 21.33 9.70 39.32
CA ALA A 559 20.67 10.98 39.10
C ALA A 559 20.86 11.41 37.64
N PRO A 560 19.82 11.93 36.95
CA PRO A 560 19.95 12.38 35.57
C PRO A 560 21.04 13.45 35.38
N SER A 561 21.31 14.28 36.38
CA SER A 561 22.41 15.26 36.37
C SER A 561 23.77 14.59 36.27
N ASP A 562 24.01 13.54 37.06
CA ASP A 562 25.30 12.84 37.12
C ASP A 562 25.57 12.08 35.81
N VAL A 563 24.52 11.48 35.22
CA VAL A 563 24.63 10.83 33.91
C VAL A 563 24.94 11.84 32.80
N LEU A 564 24.28 13.00 32.81
CA LEU A 564 24.53 14.06 31.82
C LEU A 564 25.93 14.67 31.97
N GLU A 565 26.39 14.87 33.19
CA GLU A 565 27.74 15.37 33.46
C GLU A 565 28.81 14.35 33.06
N ALA A 566 28.56 13.05 33.29
CA ALA A 566 29.40 11.99 32.75
C ALA A 566 29.44 12.00 31.20
N VAL A 567 28.31 12.26 30.52
CA VAL A 567 28.27 12.42 29.05
C VAL A 567 29.10 13.62 28.60
N VAL A 568 28.97 14.77 29.27
CA VAL A 568 29.78 15.96 28.98
C VAL A 568 31.27 15.60 29.15
N PHE A 569 31.65 15.06 30.30
CA PHE A 569 33.02 14.63 30.59
C PHE A 569 33.60 13.70 29.50
N LEU A 570 32.87 12.65 29.10
CA LEU A 570 33.32 11.69 28.08
C LEU A 570 33.52 12.31 26.69
N THR A 571 32.85 13.43 26.42
CA THR A 571 32.84 14.07 25.10
C THR A 571 33.77 15.28 25.03
N THR A 572 33.99 15.97 26.14
CA THR A 572 34.80 17.21 26.18
C THR A 572 36.15 17.04 26.85
N GLU A 573 36.25 16.21 27.88
CA GLU A 573 37.41 16.16 28.78
C GLU A 573 38.21 14.86 28.69
N PHE A 574 37.54 13.73 28.41
CA PHE A 574 38.19 12.42 28.38
C PHE A 574 39.24 12.29 27.25
N GLN A 575 40.49 12.00 27.64
CA GLN A 575 41.60 11.79 26.69
C GLN A 575 42.18 10.37 26.80
N PRO A 576 41.97 9.50 25.79
CA PRO A 576 42.34 8.08 25.87
C PRO A 576 43.86 7.80 25.82
N ARG A 577 44.68 8.79 25.45
CA ARG A 577 46.14 8.67 25.29
C ARG A 577 46.94 9.23 26.47
N GLN A 578 46.25 9.78 27.47
CA GLN A 578 46.87 10.25 28.72
C GLN A 578 46.48 9.29 29.85
N ASN A 579 47.32 9.18 30.89
CA ASN A 579 46.97 8.43 32.10
C ASN A 579 45.79 9.12 32.77
N PHE A 580 44.59 8.63 32.49
CA PHE A 580 43.36 9.11 33.08
C PHE A 580 43.32 8.75 34.56
N ASP A 581 43.30 9.76 35.42
CA ASP A 581 43.18 9.60 36.86
C ASP A 581 41.71 9.36 37.25
N PHE A 582 41.31 8.09 37.26
CA PHE A 582 39.96 7.67 37.64
C PHE A 582 39.65 7.94 39.13
N GLU A 583 40.67 7.89 39.99
CA GLU A 583 40.51 8.11 41.44
C GLU A 583 40.36 9.60 41.77
N GLY A 584 40.89 10.48 40.92
CA GLY A 584 40.74 11.93 41.01
C GLY A 584 39.36 12.46 40.60
N LEU A 585 38.51 11.64 39.97
CA LEU A 585 37.15 12.04 39.60
C LEU A 585 36.23 12.17 40.81
N GLU A 586 35.23 13.04 40.70
CA GLU A 586 34.14 13.11 41.68
C GLU A 586 33.48 11.74 41.85
N PRO A 587 33.33 11.23 43.09
CA PRO A 587 32.81 9.88 43.35
C PRO A 587 31.48 9.59 42.67
N ARG A 588 30.59 10.59 42.56
CA ARG A 588 29.26 10.47 41.91
C ARG A 588 29.33 10.16 40.41
N LEU A 589 30.42 10.52 39.73
CA LEU A 589 30.58 10.30 38.29
C LEU A 589 31.21 8.94 37.96
N ARG A 590 31.92 8.32 38.91
CA ARG A 590 32.69 7.09 38.66
C ARG A 590 31.81 5.93 38.21
N GLU A 591 30.68 5.72 38.86
CA GLU A 591 29.76 4.62 38.52
C GLU A 591 29.08 4.82 37.16
N PRO A 592 28.45 5.98 36.85
CA PRO A 592 27.93 6.26 35.50
C PRO A 592 28.98 6.13 34.40
N LEU A 593 30.20 6.64 34.62
CA LEU A 593 31.30 6.53 33.67
C LEU A 593 31.69 5.07 33.44
N THR A 594 31.81 4.28 34.52
CA THR A 594 32.10 2.84 34.42
C THR A 594 31.03 2.12 33.61
N CYS A 595 29.75 2.43 33.86
CA CYS A 595 28.65 1.89 33.06
C CYS A 595 28.79 2.25 31.58
N PHE A 596 29.12 3.50 31.23
CA PHE A 596 29.34 3.89 29.84
C PHE A 596 30.52 3.15 29.20
N PHE A 597 31.65 3.02 29.90
CA PHE A 597 32.81 2.28 29.41
C PHE A 597 32.49 0.81 29.16
N MET A 598 31.88 0.15 30.13
CA MET A 598 31.53 -1.27 30.04
C MET A 598 30.52 -1.50 28.91
N GLN A 599 29.52 -0.64 28.79
CA GLN A 599 28.51 -0.74 27.75
C GLN A 599 29.09 -0.47 26.35
N HIS A 600 29.96 0.54 26.22
CA HIS A 600 30.66 0.80 24.97
C HIS A 600 31.55 -0.39 24.56
N LEU A 601 32.32 -0.94 25.49
CA LEU A 601 33.19 -2.10 25.24
C LEU A 601 32.38 -3.35 24.85
N HIS A 602 31.28 -3.60 25.55
CA HIS A 602 30.38 -4.72 25.22
C HIS A 602 29.80 -4.58 23.81
N ILE A 603 29.35 -3.38 23.43
CA ILE A 603 28.84 -3.12 22.08
C ILE A 603 29.93 -3.26 21.02
N GLN A 604 31.14 -2.76 21.29
CA GLN A 604 32.30 -2.93 20.40
C GLN A 604 32.61 -4.40 20.15
N GLN A 605 32.63 -5.20 21.22
CA GLN A 605 32.87 -6.65 21.13
C GLN A 605 31.75 -7.34 20.34
N ALA A 606 30.49 -7.05 20.65
CA ALA A 606 29.34 -7.62 19.95
C ALA A 606 29.36 -7.27 18.45
N LEU A 607 29.73 -6.05 18.08
CA LEU A 607 29.87 -5.64 16.68
C LEU A 607 31.03 -6.36 15.99
N ALA A 608 32.17 -6.54 16.67
CA ALA A 608 33.31 -7.29 16.17
C ALA A 608 32.97 -8.77 15.94
N ASP A 609 32.17 -9.36 16.84
CA ASP A 609 31.67 -10.74 16.74
C ASP A 609 30.55 -10.90 15.68
N GLY A 610 30.18 -9.81 15.01
CA GLY A 610 29.19 -9.81 13.92
C GLY A 610 27.74 -9.83 14.41
N GLU A 611 27.49 -9.49 15.69
CA GLU A 611 26.15 -9.39 16.22
C GLU A 611 25.35 -8.27 15.54
N LYS A 612 24.11 -8.60 15.18
CA LYS A 612 23.23 -7.68 14.44
C LYS A 612 22.40 -6.76 15.35
N LEU A 613 22.44 -6.99 16.67
CA LEU A 613 21.57 -6.31 17.65
C LEU A 613 21.92 -4.82 17.80
N HIS A 614 23.22 -4.51 17.87
CA HIS A 614 23.71 -3.13 18.04
C HIS A 614 24.10 -2.45 16.71
N LYS A 615 23.87 -3.12 15.56
CA LYS A 615 24.23 -2.59 14.25
C LYS A 615 23.55 -1.25 13.93
N SER A 616 22.35 -1.00 14.48
CA SER A 616 21.64 0.27 14.32
C SER A 616 22.33 1.45 15.01
N LEU A 617 22.96 1.25 16.18
CA LEU A 617 23.79 2.26 16.86
C LEU A 617 24.99 2.64 16.00
N HIS A 618 25.68 1.64 15.44
CA HIS A 618 26.79 1.86 14.51
C HIS A 618 26.36 2.63 13.27
N CYS A 619 25.25 2.24 12.63
CA CYS A 619 24.76 2.93 11.43
C CYS A 619 24.29 4.36 11.69
N LYS A 620 23.75 4.64 12.88
CA LYS A 620 23.27 5.97 13.25
C LYS A 620 24.40 6.93 13.59
N HIS A 621 25.39 6.49 14.38
CA HIS A 621 26.41 7.36 14.96
C HIS A 621 27.77 7.27 14.26
N GLY A 622 28.11 6.13 13.64
CA GLY A 622 29.47 5.78 13.25
C GLY A 622 30.20 6.77 12.32
N ALA A 623 29.49 7.52 11.47
CA ALA A 623 30.10 8.51 10.58
C ALA A 623 30.50 9.82 11.28
N GLY A 624 29.84 10.17 12.39
CA GLY A 624 30.05 11.43 13.11
C GLY A 624 30.92 11.32 14.36
N MET A 625 31.21 10.10 14.82
CA MET A 625 31.93 9.87 16.09
C MET A 625 33.43 10.21 16.00
N SER A 626 33.98 10.67 17.13
CA SER A 626 35.42 10.90 17.27
C SER A 626 36.22 9.60 17.13
N ALA A 627 37.52 9.73 16.87
CA ALA A 627 38.42 8.57 16.81
C ALA A 627 38.50 7.80 18.15
N THR A 628 38.25 8.48 19.28
CA THR A 628 38.24 7.87 20.62
C THR A 628 37.12 6.85 20.77
N TRP A 629 35.92 7.20 20.32
CA TRP A 629 34.70 6.41 20.57
C TRP A 629 34.21 5.66 19.33
N ARG A 630 34.96 5.71 18.23
CA ARG A 630 34.54 5.12 16.96
C ARG A 630 34.25 3.62 17.09
N LEU A 631 33.03 3.23 16.70
CA LEU A 631 32.61 1.84 16.63
C LEU A 631 33.31 1.09 15.49
N THR A 632 33.68 -0.18 15.72
CA THR A 632 34.30 -1.05 14.71
C THR A 632 33.46 -1.14 13.42
N THR A 633 34.11 -1.00 12.26
CA THR A 633 33.45 -1.05 10.95
C THR A 633 33.16 -2.48 10.53
N SER A 634 31.88 -2.82 10.34
CA SER A 634 31.49 -4.09 9.73
C SER A 634 31.90 -4.12 8.26
N THR A 635 32.66 -5.13 7.83
CA THR A 635 33.09 -5.33 6.43
C THR A 635 31.94 -5.67 5.47
N ALA A 636 30.74 -5.91 6.00
CA ALA A 636 29.55 -6.27 5.22
C ALA A 636 28.66 -5.04 4.93
N PRO A 637 28.28 -4.79 3.66
CA PRO A 637 27.42 -3.66 3.30
C PRO A 637 26.10 -3.70 4.09
N CYS A 638 25.70 -2.54 4.64
CA CYS A 638 24.49 -2.43 5.44
C CYS A 638 23.31 -1.94 4.59
N ALA A 639 22.28 -2.77 4.44
CA ALA A 639 21.05 -2.43 3.73
C ALA A 639 19.97 -1.80 4.65
N CYS A 640 20.36 -1.19 5.78
CA CYS A 640 19.40 -0.55 6.68
C CYS A 640 18.96 0.81 6.14
N ARG A 641 17.76 1.26 6.53
CA ARG A 641 17.17 2.51 6.02
C ARG A 641 18.08 3.72 6.24
N ILE A 642 18.81 3.74 7.37
CA ILE A 642 19.77 4.79 7.72
C ILE A 642 20.89 4.88 6.68
N CYS A 643 21.51 3.75 6.33
CA CYS A 643 22.59 3.71 5.34
C CYS A 643 22.11 3.94 3.90
N THR A 644 20.84 3.64 3.59
CA THR A 644 20.26 3.88 2.25
C THR A 644 19.74 5.30 2.04
N MET A 645 19.48 6.04 3.13
CA MET A 645 18.96 7.41 3.08
C MET A 645 20.00 8.47 3.47
N ALA A 646 21.12 8.09 4.07
CA ALA A 646 22.25 8.98 4.22
C ALA A 646 22.73 9.41 2.81
N PRO A 647 22.96 10.70 2.54
CA PRO A 647 23.62 11.10 1.32
C PRO A 647 24.96 10.36 1.25
N VAL A 648 25.23 9.73 0.11
CA VAL A 648 26.59 9.27 -0.20
C VAL A 648 27.46 10.52 -0.10
N ALA A 649 28.41 10.49 0.84
CA ALA A 649 29.33 11.59 1.09
C ALA A 649 30.13 11.96 -0.16
#